data_AF-A0A850C9E5-F1
#
_entry.id   AF-A0A850C9E5-F1
#
_cell.length_a   1.000
_cell.length_b   1.000
_cell.length_c   1.000
_cell.angle_alpha   90.00
_cell.angle_beta   90.00
_cell.angle_gamma   90.00
#
_symmetry.space_group_name_H-M   'P 1'
#
loop_
_entity.id
_entity.type
_entity.pdbx_description
1 polymer ?
#
loop_
_entity_poly.entity_id
_entity_poly.type
_entity_poly.pdbx_seq_one_letter_code
_entity_poly.pdbx_strand_id
1 'polypeptide(L)'
;MKKRIQLKRKYGIFERALPWIGISLVFLCLCSFGMFLSMNFIRDLLETTRVSMLILISALGASVVLLSLIVGFYSARKRLLQEKLPGTMMSWLKSHIYLGLLAFGLALVHAFIAIVKAEPSGGSLSLTVFLILVVSGIFWRIVYVAFPPVVADSVGNLAVKDTNAKAHLVQVEMDKLLAGKSSEFRRGAMEGVKFGNWKRIESSLRLPPEETGEWENWKRLADRVIRYARRERAQKFYAAFMQGWKWLHIPLAILFLFIVSFHVLEVFTNISKPVHGALTGLPPATECKRCHADIYEEWSVSMHSQAQSGPVVVAQTIMALEKHPEFGRACNNCHAPIGTSITQEVILPLDAENVFRPEPNGAVMDDGVTCIVCHTLEAAPEERRGMADHFPVGVGGAKSFTDMFGPSLGETPALPNVWHESKTGFMTDNISSSRLCGSCHNVKVDIDGDGEITAFPGSDGSFSDLDEDNQLDENELEFDDEGKLEDLVLQTTFDEWEDYVALQESRGQPALGCVDCHMPQLPNGPVVSPESGYPFPIAQERERQSHTFAGVDYDLAPDRYTPEQFAHVQEEREALLRSAASLTIDLVHNAEDGTITATVTVQSNLVGHSLPTGFAFARQMWLEVSAVTVDGEPVCLTDIETEFGTIGAQCASGVIETPQADLLTCNPLSVAKFGIKPSKNGELIVLNKDATAPIEDCDPWLANFQKVLTEPIGETFFERPYQTPAADIVKTRVRVSDGQAMDAINPTTLVNGQVRDSASFDYVFDAAEFPGEQIVVNAVFHFRHLPPYFVRGLEDYYPEGITPEILLQNMTVIDMAEASGIILLP
;
A
#
# COMPACT_ATOMS: atom_id res chain seq x y z
N MET A 1 13.33 -31.12 80.45
CA MET A 1 13.31 -30.23 79.26
C MET A 1 14.67 -29.56 79.09
N LYS A 2 15.56 -30.06 78.22
CA LYS A 2 16.80 -29.35 77.84
C LYS A 2 16.53 -28.52 76.59
N LYS A 3 16.48 -27.19 76.74
CA LYS A 3 16.32 -26.22 75.66
C LYS A 3 17.52 -26.36 74.70
N ARG A 4 17.31 -26.87 73.49
CA ARG A 4 18.31 -26.85 72.41
C ARG A 4 18.57 -25.38 72.05
N ILE A 5 19.69 -24.83 72.47
CA ILE A 5 20.20 -23.54 71.98
C ILE A 5 20.62 -23.77 70.52
N GLN A 6 19.76 -23.39 69.57
CA GLN A 6 20.17 -23.26 68.18
C GLN A 6 21.04 -22.00 68.07
N LEU A 7 22.34 -22.19 67.86
CA LEU A 7 23.24 -21.12 67.43
C LEU A 7 22.79 -20.63 66.03
N LYS A 8 21.97 -19.57 65.99
CA LYS A 8 21.65 -18.88 64.73
C LYS A 8 22.87 -18.06 64.31
N ARG A 9 23.55 -18.51 63.25
CA ARG A 9 24.61 -17.76 62.56
C ARG A 9 24.06 -16.37 62.16
N LYS A 10 24.77 -15.29 62.50
CA LYS A 10 24.47 -13.94 61.99
C LYS A 10 24.76 -13.92 60.49
N TYR A 11 23.73 -13.75 59.67
CA TYR A 11 23.86 -13.61 58.23
C TYR A 11 24.42 -12.24 57.86
N GLY A 12 25.40 -12.20 56.94
CA GLY A 12 25.91 -10.96 56.35
C GLY A 12 24.83 -10.24 55.53
N ILE A 13 25.03 -8.94 55.22
CA ILE A 13 24.04 -8.09 54.52
C ILE A 13 23.60 -8.74 53.20
N PHE A 14 24.54 -9.12 52.34
CA PHE A 14 24.26 -9.76 51.04
C PHE A 14 23.74 -11.21 51.13
N GLU A 15 23.75 -11.81 52.32
CA GLU A 15 23.14 -13.12 52.56
C GLU A 15 21.63 -13.01 52.83
N ARG A 16 21.09 -11.79 53.02
CA ARG A 16 19.64 -11.52 53.18
C ARG A 16 18.99 -11.33 51.81
N ALA A 17 17.69 -11.64 51.68
CA ALA A 17 16.98 -11.48 50.41
C ALA A 17 16.67 -10.00 50.11
N LEU A 18 16.39 -9.22 51.16
CA LEU A 18 16.03 -7.80 51.09
C LEU A 18 16.97 -6.93 50.23
N PRO A 19 18.31 -6.98 50.36
CA PRO A 19 19.18 -6.13 49.55
C PRO A 19 19.18 -6.51 48.07
N TRP A 20 18.97 -7.78 47.72
CA TRP A 20 18.84 -8.19 46.31
C TRP A 20 17.50 -7.82 45.73
N ILE A 21 16.42 -7.97 46.51
CA ILE A 21 15.09 -7.48 46.15
C ILE A 21 15.12 -5.95 46.01
N GLY A 22 15.79 -5.26 46.93
CA GLY A 22 16.00 -3.82 46.89
C GLY A 22 16.81 -3.38 45.68
N ILE A 23 17.91 -4.05 45.34
CA ILE A 23 18.69 -3.74 44.12
C ILE A 23 17.84 -4.00 42.87
N SER A 24 17.13 -5.12 42.79
CA SER A 24 16.26 -5.43 41.65
C SER A 24 15.08 -4.46 41.52
N LEU A 25 14.43 -4.09 42.63
CA LEU A 25 13.32 -3.14 42.66
C LEU A 25 13.79 -1.71 42.45
N VAL A 26 14.92 -1.29 43.00
CA VAL A 26 15.50 0.04 42.75
C VAL A 26 15.94 0.13 41.30
N PHE A 27 16.53 -0.92 40.72
CA PHE A 27 16.88 -0.93 39.31
C PHE A 27 15.62 -0.97 38.42
N LEU A 28 14.61 -1.79 38.74
CA LEU A 28 13.31 -1.81 38.04
C LEU A 28 12.59 -0.48 38.16
N CYS A 29 12.57 0.15 39.34
CA CYS A 29 12.01 1.47 39.56
C CYS A 29 12.84 2.54 38.86
N LEU A 30 14.17 2.49 38.83
CA LEU A 30 14.99 3.43 38.06
C LEU A 30 14.79 3.26 36.55
N CYS A 31 14.58 2.04 36.06
CA CYS A 31 14.23 1.77 34.67
C CYS A 31 12.79 2.19 34.34
N SER A 32 11.83 1.95 35.25
CA SER A 32 10.41 2.30 35.07
C SER A 32 10.16 3.80 35.28
N PHE A 33 10.85 4.42 36.23
CA PHE A 33 10.86 5.86 36.48
C PHE A 33 11.71 6.58 35.45
N GLY A 34 12.77 5.94 34.95
CA GLY A 34 13.47 6.33 33.72
C GLY A 34 12.47 6.38 32.56
N MET A 35 11.78 5.28 32.26
CA MET A 35 10.71 5.21 31.25
C MET A 35 9.59 6.25 31.47
N PHE A 36 9.17 6.50 32.71
CA PHE A 36 8.07 7.42 33.04
C PHE A 36 8.48 8.90 32.97
N LEU A 37 9.62 9.29 33.56
CA LEU A 37 10.16 10.65 33.42
C LEU A 37 10.63 10.94 32.00
N SER A 38 10.97 9.90 31.24
CA SER A 38 11.46 10.04 29.89
C SER A 38 10.38 9.90 28.83
N MET A 39 9.08 9.85 29.11
CA MET A 39 8.11 9.88 28.00
C MET A 39 8.16 11.21 27.22
N ASN A 40 8.49 12.33 27.88
CA ASN A 40 8.69 13.62 27.21
C ASN A 40 10.14 13.82 26.72
N PHE A 41 11.14 13.29 27.43
CA PHE A 41 12.56 13.40 27.01
C PHE A 41 12.96 12.38 25.93
N ILE A 42 12.36 11.18 25.91
CA ILE A 42 12.49 10.21 24.80
C ILE A 42 11.72 10.74 23.59
N ARG A 43 10.64 11.52 23.74
CA ARG A 43 9.99 12.19 22.60
C ARG A 43 10.95 13.17 21.92
N ASP A 44 11.59 14.06 22.69
CA ASP A 44 12.61 15.00 22.17
C ASP A 44 13.88 14.30 21.64
N LEU A 45 14.28 13.14 22.20
CA LEU A 45 15.44 12.37 21.72
C LEU A 45 15.10 11.45 20.53
N LEU A 46 13.84 11.05 20.37
CA LEU A 46 13.33 10.30 19.22
C LEU A 46 13.08 11.19 18.00
N GLU A 47 12.98 12.52 18.18
CA GLU A 47 12.92 13.48 17.09
C GLU A 47 14.24 13.59 16.29
N THR A 48 15.34 12.97 16.76
CA THR A 48 16.63 13.02 16.06
C THR A 48 17.19 11.63 15.70
N THR A 49 16.80 11.18 14.51
CA THR A 49 17.42 10.18 13.61
C THR A 49 17.39 8.68 14.00
N ARG A 50 17.28 7.84 12.95
CA ARG A 50 17.38 6.36 12.89
C ARG A 50 18.52 5.76 13.75
N VAL A 51 19.57 6.54 13.99
CA VAL A 51 20.77 6.15 14.75
C VAL A 51 20.46 6.00 16.25
N SER A 52 19.65 6.88 16.83
CA SER A 52 19.36 6.90 18.27
C SER A 52 18.55 5.67 18.71
N MET A 53 17.57 5.25 17.89
CA MET A 53 16.76 4.05 18.15
C MET A 53 17.59 2.77 18.02
N LEU A 54 18.46 2.68 16.99
CA LEU A 54 19.36 1.55 16.80
C LEU A 54 20.36 1.42 17.95
N ILE A 55 20.90 2.54 18.46
CA ILE A 55 21.79 2.57 19.63
C ILE A 55 21.05 2.06 20.88
N LEU A 56 19.81 2.49 21.11
CA LEU A 56 19.02 2.05 22.26
C LEU A 56 18.73 0.54 22.21
N ILE A 57 18.27 0.04 21.07
CA ILE A 57 17.99 -1.41 20.87
C ILE A 57 19.28 -2.22 21.05
N SER A 58 20.40 -1.75 20.49
CA SER A 58 21.71 -2.41 20.61
C SER A 58 22.23 -2.40 22.04
N ALA A 59 22.06 -1.30 22.79
CA ALA A 59 22.46 -1.19 24.19
C ALA A 59 21.64 -2.10 25.11
N LEU A 60 20.32 -2.20 24.87
CA LEU A 60 19.45 -3.13 25.57
C LEU A 60 19.84 -4.58 25.28
N GLY A 61 20.05 -4.92 24.01
CA GLY A 61 20.51 -6.26 23.59
C GLY A 61 21.85 -6.65 24.22
N ALA A 62 22.84 -5.75 24.16
CA ALA A 62 24.14 -5.95 24.80
C ALA A 62 24.04 -6.15 26.32
N SER A 63 23.13 -5.42 26.98
CA SER A 63 22.87 -5.55 28.42
C SER A 63 22.27 -6.91 28.77
N VAL A 64 21.31 -7.40 27.96
CA VAL A 64 20.70 -8.74 28.13
C VAL A 64 21.76 -9.84 27.96
N VAL A 65 22.61 -9.74 26.93
CA VAL A 65 23.70 -10.69 26.70
C VAL A 65 24.69 -10.67 27.85
N LEU A 66 25.14 -9.50 28.28
CA LEU A 66 26.08 -9.34 29.38
C LEU A 66 25.55 -9.95 30.69
N LEU A 67 24.31 -9.64 31.07
CA LEU A 67 23.69 -10.21 32.26
C LEU A 67 23.53 -11.73 32.15
N SER A 68 23.14 -12.23 30.98
CA SER A 68 23.02 -13.67 30.72
C SER A 68 24.36 -14.40 30.83
N LEU A 69 25.44 -13.80 30.31
CA LEU A 69 26.80 -14.30 30.46
C LEU A 69 27.28 -14.27 31.92
N ILE A 70 26.95 -13.22 32.68
CA ILE A 70 27.26 -13.15 34.13
C ILE A 70 26.55 -14.28 34.89
N VAL A 71 25.26 -14.50 34.61
CA VAL A 71 24.43 -15.57 35.20
C VAL A 71 24.96 -16.97 34.81
N GLY A 72 25.43 -17.13 33.56
CA GLY A 72 26.05 -18.35 33.05
C GLY A 72 27.43 -18.64 33.63
N PHE A 73 28.34 -17.66 33.60
CA PHE A 73 29.68 -17.72 34.20
C PHE A 73 29.62 -18.08 35.69
N TYR A 74 28.65 -17.50 36.39
CA TYR A 74 28.40 -17.78 37.80
C TYR A 74 28.11 -19.28 38.05
N SER A 75 27.41 -19.94 37.12
CA SER A 75 27.13 -21.39 37.18
C SER A 75 28.37 -22.25 36.90
N ALA A 76 29.25 -21.79 35.99
CA ALA A 76 30.52 -22.46 35.67
C ALA A 76 31.56 -22.35 36.80
N ARG A 77 31.69 -21.16 37.42
CA ARG A 77 32.61 -20.93 38.56
C ARG A 77 32.40 -21.92 39.70
N LYS A 78 31.14 -22.20 40.08
CA LYS A 78 30.81 -23.14 41.16
C LYS A 78 31.39 -24.54 40.92
N ARG A 79 31.59 -24.93 39.66
CA ARG A 79 32.03 -26.27 39.25
C ARG A 79 33.54 -26.36 39.08
N LEU A 80 34.18 -25.27 38.67
CA LEU A 80 35.59 -25.27 38.26
C LEU A 80 36.54 -24.60 39.28
N LEU A 81 36.06 -23.64 40.08
CA LEU A 81 36.92 -22.73 40.86
C LEU A 81 36.61 -22.73 42.37
N GLN A 82 36.02 -23.81 42.90
CA GLN A 82 35.52 -23.88 44.28
C GLN A 82 36.47 -23.22 45.31
N GLU A 83 35.93 -22.27 46.07
CA GLU A 83 36.52 -21.55 47.22
C GLU A 83 37.59 -20.47 46.95
N LYS A 84 38.08 -20.28 45.72
CA LYS A 84 39.16 -19.29 45.45
C LYS A 84 38.72 -17.82 45.32
N LEU A 85 37.42 -17.54 45.37
CA LEU A 85 36.88 -16.19 45.13
C LEU A 85 35.91 -15.81 46.26
N PRO A 86 35.87 -14.53 46.68
CA PRO A 86 35.13 -14.06 47.86
C PRO A 86 33.61 -14.29 47.77
N GLY A 87 32.91 -14.25 48.92
CA GLY A 87 31.44 -14.32 49.02
C GLY A 87 30.86 -15.72 49.30
N THR A 88 29.70 -15.79 49.96
CA THR A 88 29.11 -17.06 50.41
C THR A 88 28.15 -17.66 49.38
N MET A 89 28.06 -18.98 49.33
CA MET A 89 27.21 -19.73 48.39
C MET A 89 25.75 -19.26 48.36
N MET A 90 25.25 -18.68 49.46
CA MET A 90 23.89 -18.16 49.57
C MET A 90 23.72 -16.81 48.87
N SER A 91 24.64 -15.85 49.07
CA SER A 91 24.62 -14.56 48.35
C SER A 91 24.73 -14.78 46.84
N TRP A 92 25.59 -15.71 46.49
CA TRP A 92 25.87 -16.15 45.15
C TRP A 92 24.61 -16.75 44.47
N LEU A 93 23.88 -17.65 45.14
CA LEU A 93 22.62 -18.20 44.60
C LEU A 93 21.55 -17.13 44.39
N LYS A 94 21.47 -16.15 45.28
CA LYS A 94 20.52 -15.04 45.16
C LYS A 94 20.82 -14.19 43.94
N SER A 95 22.08 -13.85 43.73
CA SER A 95 22.52 -13.07 42.56
C SER A 95 22.10 -13.73 41.24
N HIS A 96 22.26 -15.05 41.09
CA HIS A 96 21.82 -15.78 39.88
C HIS A 96 20.33 -15.64 39.58
N ILE A 97 19.48 -15.72 40.61
CA ILE A 97 18.02 -15.62 40.44
C ILE A 97 17.63 -14.18 40.07
N TYR A 98 18.12 -13.20 40.84
CA TYR A 98 17.71 -11.81 40.66
C TYR A 98 18.30 -11.16 39.41
N LEU A 99 19.55 -11.48 39.05
CA LEU A 99 20.14 -11.04 37.78
C LEU A 99 19.50 -11.75 36.59
N GLY A 100 19.12 -13.03 36.72
CA GLY A 100 18.38 -13.75 35.69
C GLY A 100 17.00 -13.15 35.43
N LEU A 101 16.25 -12.80 36.49
CA LEU A 101 14.96 -12.11 36.37
C LEU A 101 15.12 -10.70 35.77
N LEU A 102 16.19 -10.00 36.13
CA LEU A 102 16.49 -8.69 35.54
C LEU A 102 16.80 -8.80 34.04
N ALA A 103 17.65 -9.74 33.66
CA ALA A 103 17.98 -10.01 32.26
C ALA A 103 16.72 -10.36 31.44
N PHE A 104 15.80 -11.14 32.02
CA PHE A 104 14.52 -11.45 31.38
C PHE A 104 13.61 -10.22 31.24
N GLY A 105 13.53 -9.37 32.27
CA GLY A 105 12.79 -8.11 32.19
C GLY A 105 13.33 -7.19 31.08
N LEU A 106 14.65 -7.05 30.98
CA LEU A 106 15.29 -6.29 29.89
C LEU A 106 15.10 -6.94 28.53
N ALA A 107 15.06 -8.28 28.44
CA ALA A 107 14.79 -8.98 27.19
C ALA A 107 13.35 -8.74 26.70
N LEU A 108 12.38 -8.65 27.61
CA LEU A 108 11.01 -8.27 27.26
C LEU A 108 10.92 -6.84 26.74
N VAL A 109 11.61 -5.89 27.38
CA VAL A 109 11.68 -4.50 26.89
C VAL A 109 12.37 -4.41 25.54
N HIS A 110 13.49 -5.12 25.35
CA HIS A 110 14.19 -5.23 24.07
C HIS A 110 13.28 -5.79 22.97
N ALA A 111 12.53 -6.85 23.26
CA ALA A 111 11.59 -7.45 22.33
C ALA A 111 10.34 -6.59 22.06
N PHE A 112 9.94 -5.72 22.99
CA PHE A 112 8.80 -4.83 22.78
C PHE A 112 9.17 -3.61 21.92
N ILE A 113 10.41 -3.12 22.04
CA ILE A 113 10.92 -1.98 21.25
C ILE A 113 11.39 -2.43 19.87
N ALA A 114 11.96 -3.63 19.75
CA ALA A 114 12.32 -4.22 18.46
C ALA A 114 11.09 -4.91 17.86
N ILE A 115 10.55 -4.35 16.77
CA ILE A 115 9.37 -4.82 16.04
C ILE A 115 9.41 -6.35 15.88
N VAL A 116 8.54 -7.07 16.59
CA VAL A 116 8.43 -8.53 16.50
C VAL A 116 7.75 -8.88 15.19
N LYS A 117 8.50 -9.43 14.23
CA LYS A 117 7.92 -10.06 13.03
C LYS A 117 7.11 -11.29 13.47
N ALA A 118 5.96 -11.52 12.83
CA ALA A 118 5.10 -12.68 13.10
C ALA A 118 5.73 -14.02 12.67
N GLU A 119 6.83 -13.98 11.91
CA GLU A 119 7.55 -15.17 11.45
C GLU A 119 8.48 -15.76 12.54
N PRO A 120 8.70 -17.09 12.55
CA PRO A 120 9.67 -17.72 13.46
C PRO A 120 11.09 -17.19 13.19
N SER A 121 11.62 -16.39 14.13
CA SER A 121 12.97 -15.83 14.06
C SER A 121 13.85 -16.38 15.18
N GLY A 122 15.17 -16.23 15.07
CA GLY A 122 16.08 -16.56 16.17
C GLY A 122 15.75 -15.76 17.43
N GLY A 123 15.19 -14.56 17.29
CA GLY A 123 14.70 -13.72 18.37
C GLY A 123 13.53 -14.35 19.14
N SER A 124 12.47 -14.78 18.45
CA SER A 124 11.28 -15.38 19.10
C SER A 124 11.61 -16.73 19.76
N LEU A 125 12.50 -17.51 19.14
CA LEU A 125 13.02 -18.74 19.74
C LEU A 125 13.85 -18.44 21.00
N SER A 126 14.71 -17.42 20.97
CA SER A 126 15.54 -17.04 22.12
C SER A 126 14.69 -16.63 23.33
N LEU A 127 13.64 -15.85 23.12
CA LEU A 127 12.73 -15.39 24.16
C LEU A 127 11.94 -16.56 24.77
N THR A 128 11.46 -17.48 23.93
CA THR A 128 10.72 -18.67 24.37
C THR A 128 11.59 -19.58 25.24
N VAL A 129 12.82 -19.87 24.80
CA VAL A 129 13.76 -20.69 25.58
C VAL A 129 14.14 -19.98 26.88
N PHE A 130 14.30 -18.65 26.85
CA PHE A 130 14.61 -17.88 28.06
C PHE A 130 13.46 -17.93 29.08
N LEU A 131 12.21 -17.80 28.62
CA LEU A 131 11.03 -17.93 29.48
C LEU A 131 11.00 -19.31 30.16
N ILE A 132 11.23 -20.40 29.41
CA ILE A 132 11.28 -21.76 29.96
C ILE A 132 12.38 -21.87 31.03
N LEU A 133 13.55 -21.25 30.80
CA LEU A 133 14.65 -21.22 31.76
C LEU A 133 14.29 -20.48 33.05
N VAL A 134 13.64 -19.32 32.95
CA VAL A 134 13.22 -18.53 34.10
C VAL A 134 12.16 -19.27 34.91
N VAL A 135 11.14 -19.83 34.25
CA VAL A 135 10.09 -20.64 34.90
C VAL A 135 10.69 -21.86 35.58
N SER A 136 11.64 -22.54 34.93
CA SER A 136 12.43 -23.63 35.51
C SER A 136 13.21 -23.16 36.76
N GLY A 137 13.90 -22.02 36.69
CA GLY A 137 14.62 -21.44 37.83
C GLY A 137 13.72 -21.11 39.03
N ILE A 138 12.53 -20.55 38.78
CA ILE A 138 11.53 -20.24 39.82
C ILE A 138 10.97 -21.51 40.44
N PHE A 139 10.59 -22.50 39.63
CA PHE A 139 10.10 -23.79 40.11
C PHE A 139 11.13 -24.48 41.01
N TRP A 140 12.41 -24.47 40.60
CA TRP A 140 13.50 -25.00 41.42
C TRP A 140 13.61 -24.30 42.77
N ARG A 141 13.43 -22.98 42.81
CA ARG A 141 13.47 -22.21 44.06
C ARG A 141 12.36 -22.63 45.01
N ILE A 142 11.15 -22.88 44.49
CA ILE A 142 10.01 -23.36 45.27
C ILE A 142 10.32 -24.74 45.87
N VAL A 143 10.81 -25.68 45.05
CA VAL A 143 11.18 -27.03 45.51
C VAL A 143 12.28 -26.98 46.57
N TYR A 144 13.32 -26.17 46.37
CA TYR A 144 14.44 -26.04 47.31
C TYR A 144 14.01 -25.47 48.68
N VAL A 145 12.93 -24.70 48.75
CA VAL A 145 12.42 -24.17 50.02
C VAL A 145 11.40 -25.12 50.65
N ALA A 146 10.54 -25.75 49.85
CA ALA A 146 9.43 -26.56 50.33
C ALA A 146 9.84 -27.98 50.80
N PHE A 147 10.80 -28.62 50.13
CA PHE A 147 11.13 -30.04 50.39
C PHE A 147 12.12 -30.31 51.53
N PRO A 148 13.15 -29.49 51.82
CA PRO A 148 14.09 -29.79 52.89
C PRO A 148 13.47 -30.02 54.28
N PRO A 149 12.45 -29.25 54.73
CA PRO A 149 11.78 -29.49 56.01
C PRO A 149 11.06 -30.84 56.08
N VAL A 150 10.59 -31.36 54.94
CA VAL A 150 9.90 -32.65 54.84
C VAL A 150 10.87 -33.83 54.97
N VAL A 151 12.14 -33.61 54.60
CA VAL A 151 13.19 -34.65 54.60
C VAL A 151 14.05 -34.60 55.88
N ALA A 152 14.21 -33.43 56.50
CA ALA A 152 15.06 -33.24 57.68
C ALA A 152 14.66 -32.00 58.51
N ASP A 153 14.67 -32.13 59.85
CA ASP A 153 14.39 -31.02 60.78
C ASP A 153 15.39 -29.84 60.70
N SER A 154 16.54 -30.04 60.04
CA SER A 154 17.51 -28.97 59.79
C SER A 154 18.33 -29.22 58.52
N VAL A 155 18.64 -28.13 57.81
CA VAL A 155 19.32 -28.11 56.50
C VAL A 155 20.72 -28.76 56.53
N GLY A 156 21.38 -28.79 57.70
CA GLY A 156 22.70 -29.42 57.86
C GLY A 156 22.71 -30.95 57.86
N ASN A 157 21.55 -31.61 57.96
CA ASN A 157 21.45 -33.06 58.07
C ASN A 157 20.92 -33.74 56.77
N LEU A 158 21.03 -33.08 55.61
CA LEU A 158 20.51 -33.61 54.33
C LEU A 158 21.46 -34.61 53.63
N ALA A 159 22.66 -34.85 54.18
CA ALA A 159 23.60 -35.80 53.60
C ALA A 159 23.17 -37.25 53.86
N VAL A 160 23.00 -38.02 52.78
CA VAL A 160 22.74 -39.47 52.82
C VAL A 160 23.83 -40.19 53.64
N LYS A 161 25.10 -39.79 53.44
CA LYS A 161 26.26 -40.35 54.14
C LYS A 161 26.18 -40.19 55.67
N ASP A 162 25.75 -39.03 56.14
CA ASP A 162 25.58 -38.76 57.58
C ASP A 162 24.41 -39.56 58.18
N THR A 163 23.32 -39.69 57.43
CA THR A 163 22.16 -40.49 57.83
C THR A 163 22.51 -41.96 57.93
N ASN A 164 23.29 -42.49 56.98
CA ASN A 164 23.77 -43.88 56.98
C ASN A 164 24.77 -44.14 58.11
N ALA A 165 25.70 -43.21 58.37
CA ALA A 165 26.62 -43.33 59.51
C ALA A 165 25.87 -43.36 60.85
N LYS A 166 24.87 -42.49 61.03
CA LYS A 166 24.03 -42.47 62.24
C LYS A 166 23.18 -43.73 62.36
N ALA A 167 22.62 -44.24 61.27
CA ALA A 167 21.89 -45.50 61.25
C ALA A 167 22.78 -46.67 61.64
N HIS A 168 24.00 -46.74 61.10
CA HIS A 168 24.98 -47.78 61.40
C HIS A 168 25.41 -47.77 62.88
N LEU A 169 25.67 -46.59 63.46
CA LEU A 169 26.01 -46.48 64.88
C LEU A 169 24.89 -47.00 65.79
N VAL A 170 23.63 -46.69 65.46
CA VAL A 170 22.47 -47.16 66.23
C VAL A 170 22.24 -48.66 66.02
N GLN A 171 22.50 -49.18 64.82
CA GLN A 171 22.45 -50.62 64.55
C GLN A 171 23.47 -51.39 65.41
N VAL A 172 24.70 -50.91 65.50
CA VAL A 172 25.73 -51.51 66.37
C VAL A 172 25.31 -51.49 67.85
N GLU A 173 24.63 -50.43 68.30
CA GLU A 173 24.09 -50.35 69.66
C GLU A 173 22.95 -51.36 69.89
N MET A 174 22.08 -51.56 68.90
CA MET A 174 21.03 -52.60 68.94
C MET A 174 21.62 -54.01 68.98
N ASP A 175 22.64 -54.29 68.18
CA ASP A 175 23.28 -55.60 68.11
C ASP A 175 23.99 -55.95 69.42
N LYS A 176 24.61 -54.95 70.08
CA LYS A 176 25.19 -55.11 71.42
C LYS A 176 24.15 -55.46 72.47
N LEU A 177 22.95 -54.86 72.40
CA LEU A 177 21.85 -55.16 73.32
C LEU A 177 21.23 -56.55 73.07
N LEU A 178 21.35 -57.10 71.86
CA LEU A 178 20.91 -58.45 71.53
C LEU A 178 21.87 -59.54 71.98
N ALA A 179 23.15 -59.20 72.18
CA ALA A 179 24.18 -60.14 72.58
C ALA A 179 23.91 -60.69 73.99
N GLY A 180 23.80 -62.02 74.11
CA GLY A 180 23.57 -62.70 75.39
C GLY A 180 22.12 -62.72 75.88
N LYS A 181 21.14 -62.27 75.08
CA LYS A 181 19.71 -62.26 75.45
C LYS A 181 18.98 -63.58 75.15
N SER A 182 17.84 -63.75 75.81
CA SER A 182 16.94 -64.89 75.63
C SER A 182 16.55 -65.13 74.16
N SER A 183 16.17 -66.38 73.85
CA SER A 183 15.77 -66.76 72.49
C SER A 183 14.50 -66.03 72.05
N GLU A 184 13.63 -65.72 73.01
CA GLU A 184 12.39 -64.99 72.92
C GLU A 184 12.64 -63.51 72.60
N PHE A 185 13.59 -62.86 73.28
CA PHE A 185 14.00 -61.49 72.97
C PHE A 185 14.54 -61.38 71.54
N ARG A 186 15.42 -62.30 71.13
CA ARG A 186 15.98 -62.33 69.77
C ARG A 186 14.92 -62.58 68.70
N ARG A 187 13.95 -63.46 68.98
CA ARG A 187 12.79 -63.69 68.08
C ARG A 187 11.93 -62.44 67.93
N GLY A 188 11.56 -61.82 69.05
CA GLY A 188 10.78 -60.57 69.04
C GLY A 188 11.50 -59.44 68.31
N ALA A 189 12.81 -59.32 68.49
CA ALA A 189 13.63 -58.32 67.82
C ALA A 189 13.65 -58.52 66.29
N MET A 190 13.88 -59.75 65.82
CA MET A 190 13.87 -60.07 64.38
C MET A 190 12.50 -59.86 63.74
N GLU A 191 11.43 -60.32 64.40
CA GLU A 191 10.04 -60.08 63.93
C GLU A 191 9.71 -58.59 63.93
N GLY A 192 10.21 -57.85 64.92
CA GLY A 192 10.07 -56.42 65.08
C GLY A 192 10.61 -55.58 63.94
N VAL A 193 11.88 -55.79 63.60
CA VAL A 193 12.51 -55.10 62.48
C VAL A 193 11.84 -55.48 61.16
N LYS A 194 11.38 -56.73 61.01
CA LYS A 194 10.79 -57.24 59.77
C LYS A 194 9.37 -56.73 59.52
N PHE A 195 8.52 -56.70 60.56
CA PHE A 195 7.09 -56.42 60.40
C PHE A 195 6.65 -55.04 60.91
N GLY A 196 7.46 -54.37 61.75
CA GLY A 196 7.22 -53.01 62.21
C GLY A 196 5.96 -52.80 63.08
N ASN A 197 5.31 -53.88 63.54
CA ASN A 197 4.12 -53.82 64.39
C ASN A 197 4.46 -54.27 65.82
N TRP A 198 4.99 -53.34 66.60
CA TRP A 198 5.43 -53.57 67.98
C TRP A 198 4.31 -54.10 68.88
N LYS A 199 3.07 -53.58 68.72
CA LYS A 199 1.91 -54.00 69.53
C LYS A 199 1.56 -55.48 69.36
N ARG A 200 1.67 -56.00 68.13
CA ARG A 200 1.39 -57.41 67.82
C ARG A 200 2.47 -58.34 68.37
N ILE A 201 3.72 -57.88 68.42
CA ILE A 201 4.84 -58.67 68.91
C ILE A 201 4.78 -58.74 70.43
N GLU A 202 4.55 -57.61 71.09
CA GLU A 202 4.39 -57.50 72.55
C GLU A 202 3.28 -58.39 73.09
N SER A 203 2.17 -58.57 72.37
CA SER A 203 1.08 -59.47 72.80
C SER A 203 1.44 -60.96 72.79
N SER A 204 2.52 -61.34 72.10
CA SER A 204 2.99 -62.73 71.97
C SER A 204 4.34 -62.98 72.65
N LEU A 205 4.94 -61.93 73.23
CA LEU A 205 6.29 -61.97 73.80
C LEU A 205 6.21 -62.19 75.32
N ARG A 206 6.92 -63.19 75.83
CA ARG A 206 7.09 -63.42 77.27
C ARG A 206 8.57 -63.26 77.61
N LEU A 207 8.92 -62.13 78.20
CA LEU A 207 10.29 -61.79 78.59
C LEU A 207 10.50 -61.99 80.09
N PRO A 208 11.71 -62.39 80.53
CA PRO A 208 12.12 -62.31 81.93
C PRO A 208 11.97 -60.88 82.48
N PRO A 209 11.63 -60.69 83.77
CA PRO A 209 11.46 -59.35 84.37
C PRO A 209 12.69 -58.45 84.22
N GLU A 210 13.87 -59.07 84.24
CA GLU A 210 15.19 -58.42 84.07
C GLU A 210 15.45 -57.88 82.65
N GLU A 211 14.85 -58.48 81.61
CA GLU A 211 15.05 -58.07 80.20
C GLU A 211 13.99 -57.06 79.71
N THR A 212 12.93 -56.82 80.50
CA THR A 212 11.78 -55.98 80.08
C THR A 212 12.15 -54.51 79.88
N GLY A 213 13.05 -53.96 80.72
CA GLY A 213 13.53 -52.58 80.58
C GLY A 213 14.47 -52.38 79.38
N GLU A 214 15.25 -53.40 79.04
CA GLU A 214 16.16 -53.39 77.90
C GLU A 214 15.40 -53.55 76.57
N TRP A 215 14.28 -54.29 76.57
CA TRP A 215 13.36 -54.39 75.44
C TRP A 215 12.80 -53.03 75.02
N GLU A 216 12.37 -52.20 75.98
CA GLU A 216 11.91 -50.83 75.71
C GLU A 216 13.02 -49.94 75.12
N ASN A 217 14.25 -50.09 75.61
CA ASN A 217 15.40 -49.36 75.06
C ASN A 217 15.73 -49.82 73.64
N TRP A 218 15.74 -51.14 73.40
CA TRP A 218 15.98 -51.74 72.09
C TRP A 218 14.90 -51.30 71.08
N LYS A 219 13.62 -51.29 71.46
CA LYS A 219 12.51 -50.78 70.64
C LYS A 219 12.71 -49.31 70.23
N ARG A 220 13.13 -48.45 71.17
CA ARG A 220 13.43 -47.03 70.88
C ARG A 220 14.57 -46.86 69.87
N LEU A 221 15.58 -47.73 69.93
CA LEU A 221 16.69 -47.75 68.97
C LEU A 221 16.23 -48.30 67.62
N ALA A 222 15.43 -49.37 67.60
CA ALA A 222 14.83 -49.93 66.37
C ALA A 222 13.96 -48.91 65.64
N ASP A 223 13.09 -48.18 66.36
CA ASP A 223 12.30 -47.08 65.80
C ASP A 223 13.18 -45.97 65.21
N ARG A 224 14.36 -45.73 65.81
CA ARG A 224 15.32 -44.73 65.31
C ARG A 224 15.97 -45.19 63.99
N VAL A 225 16.33 -46.46 63.86
CA VAL A 225 16.85 -47.04 62.60
C VAL A 225 15.78 -47.01 61.51
N ILE A 226 14.53 -47.38 61.81
CA ILE A 226 13.41 -47.32 60.86
C ILE A 226 13.18 -45.88 60.37
N ARG A 227 13.25 -44.88 61.27
CA ARG A 227 13.19 -43.46 60.87
C ARG A 227 14.35 -43.06 59.97
N TYR A 228 15.58 -43.50 60.25
CA TYR A 228 16.72 -43.23 59.37
C TYR A 228 16.59 -43.89 57.99
N ALA A 229 16.04 -45.10 57.90
CA ALA A 229 15.81 -45.79 56.63
C ALA A 229 14.75 -45.07 55.77
N ARG A 230 13.65 -44.59 56.37
CA ARG A 230 12.64 -43.77 55.65
C ARG A 230 13.26 -42.46 55.15
N ARG A 231 14.05 -41.80 56.00
CA ARG A 231 14.78 -40.59 55.66
C ARG A 231 15.78 -40.80 54.53
N GLU A 232 16.53 -41.91 54.54
CA GLU A 232 17.49 -42.25 53.49
C GLU A 232 16.79 -42.38 52.13
N ARG A 233 15.63 -43.05 52.06
CA ARG A 233 14.85 -43.14 50.81
C ARG A 233 14.41 -41.76 50.31
N ALA A 234 13.89 -40.92 51.19
CA ALA A 234 13.49 -39.55 50.84
C ALA A 234 14.68 -38.69 50.39
N GLN A 235 15.84 -38.82 51.04
CA GLN A 235 17.08 -38.14 50.66
C GLN A 235 17.62 -38.64 49.30
N LYS A 236 17.57 -39.95 49.04
CA LYS A 236 17.96 -40.53 47.74
C LYS A 236 17.04 -40.08 46.62
N PHE A 237 15.73 -40.08 46.84
CA PHE A 237 14.75 -39.55 45.88
C PHE A 237 14.99 -38.08 45.60
N TYR A 238 15.12 -37.25 46.64
CA TYR A 238 15.42 -35.83 46.51
C TYR A 238 16.75 -35.59 45.79
N ALA A 239 17.80 -36.35 46.12
CA ALA A 239 19.09 -36.25 45.44
C ALA A 239 19.00 -36.64 43.96
N ALA A 240 18.30 -37.73 43.63
CA ALA A 240 18.09 -38.17 42.24
C ALA A 240 17.30 -37.13 41.44
N PHE A 241 16.20 -36.61 42.00
CA PHE A 241 15.41 -35.52 41.42
C PHE A 241 16.27 -34.27 41.17
N MET A 242 17.08 -33.88 42.16
CA MET A 242 17.97 -32.72 42.06
C MET A 242 19.12 -32.91 41.07
N GLN A 243 19.56 -34.15 40.82
CA GLN A 243 20.53 -34.44 39.77
C GLN A 243 19.85 -34.43 38.40
N GLY A 244 18.67 -35.04 38.26
CA GLY A 244 17.89 -35.02 37.01
C GLY A 244 17.56 -33.60 36.55
N TRP A 245 17.20 -32.70 37.47
CA TRP A 245 16.95 -31.29 37.14
C TRP A 245 18.15 -30.59 36.51
N LYS A 246 19.38 -30.90 36.97
CA LYS A 246 20.61 -30.33 36.39
C LYS A 246 20.83 -30.80 34.95
N TRP A 247 20.40 -32.01 34.62
CA TRP A 247 20.46 -32.56 33.26
C TRP A 247 19.46 -31.89 32.30
N LEU A 248 18.47 -31.17 32.81
CA LEU A 248 17.52 -30.42 31.99
C LEU A 248 17.87 -28.92 31.92
N HIS A 249 18.03 -28.26 33.08
CA HIS A 249 18.19 -26.80 33.15
C HIS A 249 19.51 -26.30 32.54
N ILE A 250 20.58 -27.10 32.59
CA ILE A 250 21.91 -26.68 32.16
C ILE A 250 22.09 -26.82 30.65
N PRO A 251 21.72 -27.94 30.01
CA PRO A 251 21.70 -28.01 28.55
C PRO A 251 20.80 -26.93 27.95
N LEU A 252 19.64 -26.65 28.57
CA LEU A 252 18.75 -25.59 28.13
C LEU A 252 19.41 -24.19 28.23
N ALA A 253 20.17 -23.93 29.29
CA ALA A 253 20.91 -22.68 29.45
C ALA A 253 22.05 -22.52 28.42
N ILE A 254 22.73 -23.62 28.09
CA ILE A 254 23.76 -23.65 27.03
C ILE A 254 23.10 -23.42 25.67
N LEU A 255 21.97 -24.06 25.41
CA LEU A 255 21.18 -23.87 24.19
C LEU A 255 20.72 -22.43 24.05
N PHE A 256 20.21 -21.81 25.13
CA PHE A 256 19.85 -20.39 25.13
C PHE A 256 21.04 -19.49 24.78
N LEU A 257 22.21 -19.72 25.38
CA LEU A 257 23.42 -18.95 25.05
C LEU A 257 23.82 -19.11 23.58
N PHE A 258 23.65 -20.30 23.01
CA PHE A 258 23.89 -20.53 21.59
C PHE A 258 22.87 -19.80 20.71
N ILE A 259 21.58 -19.91 21.01
CA ILE A 259 20.50 -19.27 20.25
C ILE A 259 20.59 -17.74 20.35
N VAL A 260 20.89 -17.18 21.53
CA VAL A 260 21.04 -15.72 21.66
C VAL A 260 22.29 -15.23 20.93
N SER A 261 23.39 -15.99 20.92
CA SER A 261 24.55 -15.66 20.08
C SER A 261 24.22 -15.74 18.59
N PHE A 262 23.44 -16.75 18.18
CA PHE A 262 22.94 -16.86 16.82
C PHE A 262 21.99 -15.70 16.48
N HIS A 263 21.09 -15.29 17.37
CA HIS A 263 20.20 -14.14 17.18
C HIS A 263 20.99 -12.84 17.04
N VAL A 264 22.03 -12.63 17.86
CA VAL A 264 22.94 -11.48 17.72
C VAL A 264 23.63 -11.52 16.34
N LEU A 265 24.16 -12.68 15.94
CA LEU A 265 24.75 -12.85 14.62
C LEU A 265 23.70 -12.68 13.51
N GLU A 266 22.48 -13.16 13.66
CA GLU A 266 21.36 -13.02 12.72
C GLU A 266 20.97 -11.55 12.60
N VAL A 267 20.95 -10.78 13.68
CA VAL A 267 20.69 -9.34 13.61
C VAL A 267 21.84 -8.65 12.89
N PHE A 268 23.10 -8.89 13.26
CA PHE A 268 24.24 -8.26 12.58
C PHE A 268 24.41 -8.72 11.13
N THR A 269 24.11 -10.00 10.83
CA THR A 269 24.15 -10.57 9.48
C THR A 269 22.92 -10.24 8.68
N ASN A 270 21.69 -10.16 9.19
CA ASN A 270 20.54 -9.67 8.43
C ASN A 270 20.57 -8.14 8.28
N ILE A 271 21.23 -7.41 9.19
CA ILE A 271 21.65 -6.02 8.96
C ILE A 271 22.75 -5.97 7.88
N SER A 272 23.41 -7.07 7.50
CA SER A 272 24.47 -7.09 6.46
C SER A 272 24.26 -8.13 5.36
N LYS A 273 23.09 -8.76 5.28
CA LYS A 273 22.64 -9.59 4.19
C LYS A 273 22.00 -8.57 3.28
N PRO A 274 22.69 -8.16 2.21
CA PRO A 274 21.97 -7.56 1.10
C PRO A 274 20.78 -8.46 0.78
N VAL A 275 19.62 -7.86 0.56
CA VAL A 275 18.57 -8.50 -0.25
C VAL A 275 19.22 -8.76 -1.61
N HIS A 276 19.94 -9.88 -1.73
CA HIS A 276 20.37 -10.42 -3.01
C HIS A 276 19.12 -11.03 -3.61
N GLY A 277 18.54 -10.36 -4.61
CA GLY A 277 17.48 -10.96 -5.40
C GLY A 277 16.48 -10.03 -6.08
N ALA A 278 16.46 -8.73 -5.82
CA ALA A 278 15.65 -7.80 -6.59
C ALA A 278 16.48 -6.56 -6.85
N LEU A 279 16.41 -5.97 -8.06
CA LEU A 279 17.08 -4.70 -8.40
C LEU A 279 16.87 -3.71 -7.25
N THR A 280 17.93 -3.50 -6.48
CA THR A 280 17.85 -3.14 -5.07
C THR A 280 17.37 -1.70 -4.90
N GLY A 281 16.07 -1.49 -4.70
CA GLY A 281 15.52 -0.18 -4.36
C GLY A 281 14.16 0.19 -4.95
N LEU A 282 13.60 -0.63 -5.85
CA LEU A 282 12.29 -0.40 -6.50
C LEU A 282 11.26 -1.43 -5.98
N PRO A 283 10.49 -1.13 -4.92
CA PRO A 283 9.46 -2.03 -4.40
C PRO A 283 8.21 -2.07 -5.29
N PRO A 284 7.51 -3.21 -5.41
CA PRO A 284 6.16 -3.24 -5.95
C PRO A 284 5.17 -2.55 -4.99
N ALA A 285 4.04 -2.09 -5.51
CA ALA A 285 2.98 -1.42 -4.75
C ALA A 285 2.43 -2.28 -3.60
N THR A 286 2.48 -3.61 -3.73
CA THR A 286 2.10 -4.56 -2.67
C THR A 286 2.98 -4.46 -1.41
N GLU A 287 4.22 -3.96 -1.51
CA GLU A 287 5.04 -3.65 -0.34
C GLU A 287 4.55 -2.38 0.37
N CYS A 288 4.04 -1.39 -0.37
CA CYS A 288 3.41 -0.18 0.16
C CYS A 288 2.09 -0.52 0.89
N LYS A 289 1.29 -1.42 0.32
CA LYS A 289 0.00 -1.90 0.87
C LYS A 289 0.08 -2.32 2.34
N ARG A 290 1.18 -2.95 2.75
CA ARG A 290 1.37 -3.44 4.14
C ARG A 290 1.21 -2.36 5.21
N CYS A 291 1.50 -1.11 4.86
CA CYS A 291 1.35 0.06 5.73
C CYS A 291 0.30 1.05 5.22
N HIS A 292 0.09 1.13 3.90
CA HIS A 292 -0.78 2.09 3.22
C HIS A 292 -1.92 1.36 2.49
N ALA A 293 -2.68 0.51 3.21
CA ALA A 293 -3.68 -0.35 2.58
C ALA A 293 -4.77 0.45 1.86
N ASP A 294 -5.37 1.44 2.53
CA ASP A 294 -6.42 2.29 1.95
C ASP A 294 -5.98 2.93 0.62
N ILE A 295 -4.81 3.58 0.61
CA ILE A 295 -4.23 4.24 -0.58
C ILE A 295 -3.93 3.23 -1.69
N TYR A 296 -3.44 2.03 -1.33
CA TYR A 296 -3.21 0.97 -2.30
C TYR A 296 -4.52 0.54 -2.96
N GLU A 297 -5.59 0.35 -2.20
CA GLU A 297 -6.89 -0.05 -2.76
C GLU A 297 -7.45 1.03 -3.69
N GLU A 298 -7.33 2.31 -3.34
CA GLU A 298 -7.66 3.45 -4.21
C GLU A 298 -6.85 3.43 -5.52
N TRP A 299 -5.52 3.34 -5.43
CA TRP A 299 -4.64 3.28 -6.60
C TRP A 299 -4.90 2.04 -7.46
N SER A 300 -5.20 0.90 -6.85
CA SER A 300 -5.35 -0.38 -7.56
C SER A 300 -6.51 -0.41 -8.56
N VAL A 301 -7.48 0.50 -8.45
CA VAL A 301 -8.60 0.64 -9.40
C VAL A 301 -8.40 1.76 -10.41
N SER A 302 -7.37 2.60 -10.22
CA SER A 302 -7.03 3.70 -11.12
C SER A 302 -6.50 3.22 -12.47
N MET A 303 -6.57 4.06 -13.49
CA MET A 303 -5.91 3.80 -14.77
C MET A 303 -4.38 3.87 -14.69
N HIS A 304 -3.82 4.56 -13.69
CA HIS A 304 -2.38 4.54 -13.43
C HIS A 304 -1.87 3.13 -13.12
N SER A 305 -2.57 2.37 -12.26
CA SER A 305 -2.22 0.97 -11.97
C SER A 305 -2.33 0.05 -13.19
N GLN A 306 -3.04 0.49 -14.24
CA GLN A 306 -3.40 -0.30 -15.41
C GLN A 306 -2.71 0.21 -16.68
N ALA A 307 -1.83 1.21 -16.53
CA ALA A 307 -1.37 2.00 -17.64
C ALA A 307 -0.70 1.16 -18.73
N GLN A 308 -0.02 0.06 -18.39
CA GLN A 308 0.58 -0.84 -19.39
C GLN A 308 -0.18 -2.13 -19.67
N SER A 309 -1.22 -2.46 -18.90
CA SER A 309 -1.91 -3.75 -18.97
C SER A 309 -3.34 -3.63 -19.52
N GLY A 310 -3.89 -2.41 -19.60
CA GLY A 310 -5.20 -2.15 -20.19
C GLY A 310 -5.28 -2.66 -21.64
N PRO A 311 -6.27 -3.49 -22.02
CA PRO A 311 -6.30 -4.14 -23.32
C PRO A 311 -6.28 -3.17 -24.51
N VAL A 312 -6.92 -2.00 -24.39
CA VAL A 312 -6.94 -0.97 -25.43
C VAL A 312 -5.54 -0.38 -25.63
N VAL A 313 -4.83 -0.03 -24.56
CA VAL A 313 -3.46 0.49 -24.63
C VAL A 313 -2.54 -0.57 -25.24
N VAL A 314 -2.60 -1.81 -24.75
CA VAL A 314 -1.78 -2.92 -25.27
C VAL A 314 -2.00 -3.10 -26.77
N ALA A 315 -3.26 -3.20 -27.21
CA ALA A 315 -3.59 -3.37 -28.62
C ALA A 315 -3.11 -2.20 -29.48
N GLN A 316 -3.30 -0.96 -29.01
CA GLN A 316 -2.88 0.23 -29.73
C GLN A 316 -1.35 0.32 -29.84
N THR A 317 -0.62 0.00 -28.77
CA THR A 317 0.85 -0.03 -28.75
C THR A 317 1.40 -1.11 -29.67
N ILE A 318 0.86 -2.34 -29.64
CA ILE A 318 1.29 -3.42 -30.55
C ILE A 318 1.06 -2.98 -32.00
N MET A 319 -0.15 -2.48 -32.31
CA MET A 319 -0.50 -2.04 -33.65
C MET A 319 0.40 -0.91 -34.15
N ALA A 320 0.64 0.10 -33.32
CA ALA A 320 1.52 1.22 -33.65
C ALA A 320 2.96 0.74 -33.90
N LEU A 321 3.52 -0.12 -33.04
CA LEU A 321 4.90 -0.62 -33.19
C LEU A 321 5.08 -1.61 -34.34
N GLU A 322 4.06 -2.39 -34.70
CA GLU A 322 4.12 -3.26 -35.89
C GLU A 322 4.19 -2.42 -37.18
N LYS A 323 3.44 -1.33 -37.22
CA LYS A 323 3.39 -0.39 -38.36
C LYS A 323 4.60 0.54 -38.42
N HIS A 324 5.02 1.03 -37.25
CA HIS A 324 6.00 2.08 -37.04
C HIS A 324 6.97 1.70 -35.90
N PRO A 325 7.91 0.77 -36.15
CA PRO A 325 8.87 0.33 -35.13
C PRO A 325 9.76 1.45 -34.56
N GLU A 326 9.88 2.57 -35.29
CA GLU A 326 10.61 3.78 -34.89
C GLU A 326 10.11 4.42 -33.60
N PHE A 327 8.84 4.20 -33.19
CA PHE A 327 8.33 4.67 -31.91
C PHE A 327 9.11 4.10 -30.71
N GLY A 328 9.76 2.95 -30.85
CA GLY A 328 10.64 2.38 -29.83
C GLY A 328 9.96 2.31 -28.45
N ARG A 329 10.52 3.02 -27.46
CA ARG A 329 10.00 3.04 -26.07
C ARG A 329 9.14 4.26 -25.73
N ALA A 330 8.73 5.06 -26.73
CA ALA A 330 7.97 6.29 -26.52
C ALA A 330 6.72 6.08 -25.66
N CYS A 331 5.96 5.00 -25.90
CA CYS A 331 4.78 4.65 -25.11
C CYS A 331 5.12 4.26 -23.67
N ASN A 332 6.23 3.54 -23.47
CA ASN A 332 6.51 2.81 -22.24
C ASN A 332 6.90 3.73 -21.10
N ASN A 333 7.46 4.90 -21.38
CA ASN A 333 7.90 5.79 -20.32
C ASN A 333 6.75 6.41 -19.53
N CYS A 334 5.60 6.62 -20.15
CA CYS A 334 4.38 7.09 -19.46
C CYS A 334 3.54 5.92 -18.94
N HIS A 335 3.48 4.80 -19.69
CA HIS A 335 2.61 3.67 -19.36
C HIS A 335 3.28 2.61 -18.44
N ALA A 336 4.61 2.53 -18.46
CA ALA A 336 5.44 1.61 -17.68
C ALA A 336 6.78 2.27 -17.22
N PRO A 337 6.74 3.45 -16.55
CA PRO A 337 7.93 4.25 -16.23
C PRO A 337 9.02 3.48 -15.47
N ILE A 338 8.63 2.56 -14.57
CA ILE A 338 9.61 1.73 -13.87
C ILE A 338 10.21 0.69 -14.81
N GLY A 339 9.39 0.10 -15.67
CA GLY A 339 9.81 -0.87 -16.67
C GLY A 339 10.92 -0.34 -17.57
N THR A 340 10.80 0.90 -18.07
CA THR A 340 11.81 1.49 -18.97
C THR A 340 13.17 1.72 -18.33
N SER A 341 13.21 1.83 -16.99
CA SER A 341 14.47 1.91 -16.24
C SER A 341 15.20 0.57 -16.12
N ILE A 342 14.52 -0.55 -16.35
CA ILE A 342 15.06 -1.90 -16.13
C ILE A 342 15.04 -2.79 -17.36
N THR A 343 14.22 -2.52 -18.38
CA THR A 343 14.15 -3.30 -19.63
C THR A 343 14.25 -2.40 -20.86
N GLN A 344 14.65 -3.02 -21.98
CA GLN A 344 14.69 -2.40 -23.31
C GLN A 344 13.51 -2.89 -24.18
N GLU A 345 12.59 -3.66 -23.60
CA GLU A 345 11.38 -4.08 -24.29
C GLU A 345 10.50 -2.87 -24.64
N VAL A 346 9.91 -2.95 -25.83
CA VAL A 346 9.09 -1.90 -26.44
C VAL A 346 7.60 -2.25 -26.42
N ILE A 347 7.27 -3.54 -26.39
CA ILE A 347 5.87 -4.01 -26.43
C ILE A 347 5.31 -4.08 -25.01
N LEU A 348 4.10 -3.54 -24.84
CA LEU A 348 3.31 -3.67 -23.61
C LEU A 348 2.36 -4.88 -23.69
N PRO A 349 2.04 -5.55 -22.56
CA PRO A 349 2.70 -5.39 -21.26
C PRO A 349 4.15 -5.91 -21.33
N LEU A 350 5.04 -5.31 -20.55
CA LEU A 350 6.44 -5.71 -20.54
C LEU A 350 6.58 -7.12 -19.93
N ASP A 351 7.31 -8.02 -20.59
CA ASP A 351 7.37 -9.43 -20.20
C ASP A 351 8.25 -9.62 -18.95
N ALA A 352 7.62 -10.07 -17.88
CA ALA A 352 8.29 -10.40 -16.62
C ALA A 352 9.17 -11.67 -16.69
N GLU A 353 9.01 -12.53 -17.72
CA GLU A 353 9.59 -13.88 -17.79
C GLU A 353 10.83 -14.00 -18.70
N ASN A 354 11.33 -12.92 -19.30
CA ASN A 354 12.44 -13.02 -20.25
C ASN A 354 13.71 -13.65 -19.62
N VAL A 355 14.21 -14.71 -20.28
CA VAL A 355 15.08 -15.83 -19.82
C VAL A 355 16.48 -15.45 -19.30
N PHE A 356 16.78 -14.16 -19.15
CA PHE A 356 18.07 -13.64 -18.66
C PHE A 356 18.03 -13.05 -17.25
N ARG A 357 16.95 -13.19 -16.48
CA ARG A 357 16.85 -12.62 -15.12
C ARG A 357 16.86 -13.68 -14.01
N PRO A 358 17.77 -13.58 -13.02
CA PRO A 358 18.00 -14.65 -12.06
C PRO A 358 17.08 -14.70 -10.83
N GLU A 359 16.00 -13.91 -10.70
CA GLU A 359 15.00 -14.05 -9.60
C GLU A 359 13.67 -13.33 -9.97
N PRO A 360 12.50 -13.83 -9.51
CA PRO A 360 11.16 -13.34 -9.88
C PRO A 360 10.83 -12.02 -9.18
N ASN A 361 10.76 -10.93 -9.92
CA ASN A 361 10.20 -9.68 -9.42
C ASN A 361 9.32 -9.00 -10.50
N GLY A 362 8.51 -9.83 -11.18
CA GLY A 362 7.54 -9.38 -12.20
C GLY A 362 6.52 -8.36 -11.69
N ALA A 363 6.24 -8.31 -10.37
CA ALA A 363 5.26 -7.40 -9.79
C ALA A 363 5.55 -5.91 -10.03
N VAL A 364 6.82 -5.49 -10.12
CA VAL A 364 7.15 -4.07 -10.44
C VAL A 364 6.83 -3.75 -11.90
N MET A 365 6.85 -4.75 -12.77
CA MET A 365 6.48 -4.62 -14.17
C MET A 365 4.96 -4.61 -14.36
N ASP A 366 4.15 -5.07 -13.40
CA ASP A 366 2.69 -5.10 -13.56
C ASP A 366 2.01 -3.84 -13.00
N ASP A 367 2.69 -3.08 -12.13
CA ASP A 367 2.11 -1.94 -11.40
C ASP A 367 1.97 -0.64 -12.23
N GLY A 368 2.12 -0.67 -13.57
CA GLY A 368 1.97 0.54 -14.41
C GLY A 368 2.69 1.79 -13.88
N VAL A 369 1.93 2.87 -13.63
CA VAL A 369 2.36 4.07 -12.91
C VAL A 369 2.10 3.87 -11.40
N THR A 370 3.13 3.38 -10.70
CA THR A 370 3.07 2.97 -9.29
C THR A 370 3.45 4.08 -8.30
N CYS A 371 3.30 3.83 -6.99
CA CYS A 371 3.57 4.79 -5.90
C CYS A 371 4.95 5.44 -6.01
N ILE A 372 5.97 4.66 -6.38
CA ILE A 372 7.36 5.12 -6.42
C ILE A 372 7.69 5.99 -7.64
N VAL A 373 6.82 6.04 -8.66
CA VAL A 373 6.97 6.97 -9.78
C VAL A 373 6.82 8.40 -9.30
N CYS A 374 5.83 8.65 -8.43
CA CYS A 374 5.56 9.98 -7.89
C CYS A 374 6.36 10.24 -6.62
N HIS A 375 6.30 9.34 -5.64
CA HIS A 375 6.74 9.61 -4.28
C HIS A 375 8.25 9.54 -4.07
N THR A 376 9.07 9.13 -5.03
CA THR A 376 10.52 9.05 -4.85
C THR A 376 11.28 10.30 -5.29
N LEU A 377 10.55 11.31 -5.77
CA LEU A 377 11.11 12.51 -6.40
C LEU A 377 11.14 13.68 -5.41
N GLU A 378 12.30 14.33 -5.30
CA GLU A 378 12.48 15.52 -4.47
C GLU A 378 11.87 16.78 -5.12
N ALA A 379 11.88 16.83 -6.45
CA ALA A 379 11.31 17.88 -7.29
C ALA A 379 10.49 17.26 -8.43
N ALA A 380 9.49 17.99 -8.92
CA ALA A 380 8.78 17.61 -10.13
C ALA A 380 9.79 17.53 -11.30
N PRO A 381 9.74 16.47 -12.13
CA PRO A 381 10.51 16.44 -13.36
C PRO A 381 10.07 17.54 -14.31
N GLU A 382 10.91 17.80 -15.31
CA GLU A 382 10.52 18.65 -16.42
C GLU A 382 9.28 18.12 -17.15
N GLU A 383 8.56 19.04 -17.77
CA GLU A 383 7.49 18.74 -18.70
C GLU A 383 8.00 17.79 -19.81
N ARG A 384 7.14 16.88 -20.27
CA ARG A 384 7.50 15.85 -21.28
C ARG A 384 8.68 14.96 -20.90
N ARG A 385 9.11 14.91 -19.63
CA ARG A 385 10.15 13.97 -19.17
C ARG A 385 9.86 12.51 -19.55
N GLY A 386 8.58 12.15 -19.66
CA GLY A 386 8.12 10.86 -20.17
C GLY A 386 8.56 10.57 -21.61
N MET A 387 8.95 11.55 -22.42
CA MET A 387 9.46 11.29 -23.77
C MET A 387 10.98 11.02 -23.82
N ALA A 388 11.70 11.21 -22.70
CA ALA A 388 13.15 10.96 -22.64
C ALA A 388 13.49 9.46 -22.49
N ASP A 389 14.76 9.09 -22.66
CA ASP A 389 15.24 7.68 -22.60
C ASP A 389 14.89 6.92 -21.30
N HIS A 390 14.67 7.65 -20.20
CA HIS A 390 14.24 7.09 -18.91
C HIS A 390 13.48 8.12 -18.06
N PHE A 391 12.41 7.66 -17.43
CA PHE A 391 11.72 8.41 -16.39
C PHE A 391 12.56 8.44 -15.10
N PRO A 392 12.71 9.59 -14.41
CA PRO A 392 13.47 9.65 -13.17
C PRO A 392 12.72 8.92 -12.07
N VAL A 393 13.41 8.03 -11.35
CA VAL A 393 12.89 7.41 -10.13
C VAL A 393 13.99 7.25 -9.10
N GLY A 394 13.68 7.54 -7.85
CA GLY A 394 14.60 7.31 -6.75
C GLY A 394 14.72 5.82 -6.47
N VAL A 395 15.96 5.35 -6.36
CA VAL A 395 16.27 3.93 -6.09
C VAL A 395 16.80 3.82 -4.67
N GLY A 396 16.13 3.00 -3.85
CA GLY A 396 16.58 2.68 -2.50
C GLY A 396 17.85 1.83 -2.43
N GLY A 397 18.19 1.40 -1.22
CA GLY A 397 19.29 0.46 -0.99
C GLY A 397 18.79 -0.96 -0.68
N ALA A 398 19.71 -1.90 -0.52
CA ALA A 398 19.38 -3.30 -0.21
C ALA A 398 18.65 -3.55 1.13
N LYS A 399 18.31 -2.50 1.91
CA LYS A 399 17.70 -2.59 3.26
C LYS A 399 16.59 -1.58 3.52
N SER A 400 16.34 -0.66 2.59
CA SER A 400 15.33 0.38 2.69
C SER A 400 15.05 0.95 1.31
N PHE A 401 13.81 1.34 1.06
CA PHE A 401 13.46 2.18 -0.07
C PHE A 401 14.17 3.53 0.04
N THR A 402 14.10 4.32 -1.03
CA THR A 402 14.57 5.70 -1.03
C THR A 402 13.67 6.58 -0.16
N ASP A 403 14.06 7.85 -0.02
CA ASP A 403 13.23 8.87 0.62
C ASP A 403 11.89 8.99 -0.12
N MET A 404 10.80 9.03 0.64
CA MET A 404 9.45 9.18 0.11
C MET A 404 8.94 10.59 0.40
N PHE A 405 8.61 11.33 -0.65
CA PHE A 405 8.10 12.68 -0.62
C PHE A 405 6.59 12.68 -0.62
N GLY A 406 6.00 13.54 0.20
CA GLY A 406 4.56 13.75 0.24
C GLY A 406 4.22 15.17 0.71
N PRO A 407 2.93 15.48 0.85
CA PRO A 407 2.49 16.76 1.38
C PRO A 407 2.95 16.96 2.83
N SER A 408 2.92 18.21 3.29
CA SER A 408 3.36 18.58 4.64
C SER A 408 2.58 17.82 5.71
N LEU A 409 3.29 17.26 6.68
CA LEU A 409 2.67 16.60 7.84
C LEU A 409 2.26 17.63 8.92
N GLY A 410 2.44 18.93 8.67
CA GLY A 410 2.22 19.99 9.65
C GLY A 410 3.09 19.77 10.91
N GLU A 411 2.48 19.91 12.09
CA GLU A 411 3.15 19.60 13.37
C GLU A 411 3.20 18.10 13.68
N THR A 412 2.64 17.24 12.84
CA THR A 412 2.55 15.80 13.09
C THR A 412 3.85 15.12 12.64
N PRO A 413 4.61 14.47 13.54
CA PRO A 413 5.81 13.76 13.13
C PRO A 413 5.43 12.51 12.31
N ALA A 414 6.21 12.21 11.28
CA ALA A 414 6.09 10.97 10.53
C ALA A 414 6.25 9.75 11.47
N LEU A 415 5.52 8.67 11.20
CA LEU A 415 5.71 7.43 11.94
C LEU A 415 7.12 6.87 11.67
N PRO A 416 7.93 6.61 12.72
CA PRO A 416 9.26 6.08 12.53
C PRO A 416 9.18 4.66 11.98
N ASN A 417 9.79 4.42 10.82
CA ASN A 417 9.86 3.11 10.19
C ASN A 417 11.28 2.83 9.66
N VAL A 418 11.55 1.57 9.34
CA VAL A 418 12.89 1.13 8.87
C VAL A 418 12.98 1.02 7.35
N TRP A 419 11.85 1.20 6.65
CA TRP A 419 11.68 0.93 5.23
C TRP A 419 11.94 2.17 4.38
N HIS A 420 11.47 3.35 4.75
CA HIS A 420 11.74 4.61 4.06
C HIS A 420 11.71 5.80 5.03
N GLU A 421 12.40 6.88 4.68
CA GLU A 421 12.24 8.17 5.36
C GLU A 421 11.11 8.95 4.68
N SER A 422 10.32 9.70 5.45
CA SER A 422 9.31 10.61 4.90
C SER A 422 9.89 12.01 4.82
N LYS A 423 9.85 12.60 3.63
CA LYS A 423 10.31 13.96 3.33
C LYS A 423 9.14 14.78 2.82
N THR A 424 9.29 16.10 2.91
CA THR A 424 8.41 17.07 2.26
C THR A 424 9.16 17.68 1.09
N GLY A 425 8.50 17.82 -0.05
CA GLY A 425 9.07 18.39 -1.27
C GLY A 425 8.04 19.19 -2.04
N PHE A 426 8.15 19.21 -3.36
CA PHE A 426 7.25 19.95 -4.26
C PHE A 426 5.75 19.61 -4.11
N MET A 427 5.41 18.43 -3.54
CA MET A 427 4.03 18.00 -3.26
C MET A 427 3.33 18.76 -2.11
N THR A 428 3.98 19.76 -1.50
CA THR A 428 3.32 20.64 -0.50
C THR A 428 2.45 21.73 -1.12
N ASP A 429 2.58 21.95 -2.43
CA ASP A 429 1.90 22.99 -3.19
C ASP A 429 1.25 22.37 -4.42
N ASN A 430 -0.05 22.59 -4.60
CA ASN A 430 -0.82 21.88 -5.63
C ASN A 430 -0.39 22.29 -7.05
N ILE A 431 -0.01 23.55 -7.26
CA ILE A 431 0.54 24.05 -8.53
C ILE A 431 1.89 23.39 -8.82
N SER A 432 2.82 23.41 -7.87
CA SER A 432 4.13 22.78 -8.00
C SER A 432 4.01 21.26 -8.22
N SER A 433 3.06 20.60 -7.56
CA SER A 433 2.80 19.17 -7.72
C SER A 433 2.27 18.81 -9.11
N SER A 434 1.52 19.72 -9.74
CA SER A 434 0.94 19.52 -11.07
C SER A 434 2.00 19.37 -12.16
N ARG A 435 3.18 19.96 -11.96
CA ARG A 435 4.33 19.80 -12.88
C ARG A 435 4.75 18.34 -13.08
N LEU A 436 4.55 17.47 -12.07
CA LEU A 436 4.78 16.04 -12.22
C LEU A 436 3.81 15.40 -13.23
N CYS A 437 2.56 15.88 -13.28
CA CYS A 437 1.56 15.40 -14.24
C CYS A 437 1.99 15.76 -15.68
N GLY A 438 2.56 16.95 -15.89
CA GLY A 438 3.09 17.42 -17.18
C GLY A 438 4.21 16.56 -17.76
N SER A 439 4.88 15.75 -16.95
CA SER A 439 5.86 14.78 -17.44
C SER A 439 5.24 13.68 -18.32
N CYS A 440 3.95 13.37 -18.14
CA CYS A 440 3.25 12.32 -18.92
C CYS A 440 1.97 12.83 -19.62
N HIS A 441 1.37 13.92 -19.13
CA HIS A 441 0.14 14.50 -19.67
C HIS A 441 0.37 15.65 -20.67
N ASN A 442 1.61 15.77 -21.17
CA ASN A 442 1.93 16.44 -22.42
C ASN A 442 2.69 15.45 -23.32
N VAL A 443 2.15 15.14 -24.51
CA VAL A 443 2.71 14.16 -25.44
C VAL A 443 2.93 14.82 -26.79
N LYS A 444 4.17 15.30 -26.96
CA LYS A 444 4.70 15.91 -28.18
C LYS A 444 6.03 15.23 -28.53
N VAL A 445 6.26 14.95 -29.80
CA VAL A 445 7.47 14.26 -30.28
C VAL A 445 8.08 15.05 -31.43
N ASP A 446 9.35 15.41 -31.25
CA ASP A 446 10.24 15.93 -32.31
C ASP A 446 10.39 14.86 -33.39
N ILE A 447 9.64 14.99 -34.48
CA ILE A 447 9.72 14.01 -35.58
C ILE A 447 10.67 14.44 -36.70
N ASP A 448 11.01 15.73 -36.79
CA ASP A 448 11.87 16.26 -37.84
C ASP A 448 13.36 16.31 -37.44
N GLY A 449 13.63 16.18 -36.13
CA GLY A 449 14.92 16.04 -35.49
C GLY A 449 15.68 17.35 -35.32
N ASP A 450 15.00 18.49 -35.35
CA ASP A 450 15.64 19.80 -35.23
C ASP A 450 15.95 20.20 -33.76
N GLY A 451 15.38 19.47 -32.80
CA GLY A 451 15.54 19.66 -31.38
C GLY A 451 14.65 20.75 -30.77
N GLU A 452 13.74 21.31 -31.55
CA GLU A 452 12.66 22.21 -31.12
C GLU A 452 11.37 21.37 -31.04
N ILE A 453 10.61 21.53 -29.97
CA ILE A 453 9.28 20.92 -29.83
C ILE A 453 8.44 22.01 -29.20
N THR A 454 7.66 22.70 -30.03
CA THR A 454 6.74 23.77 -29.62
C THR A 454 7.41 24.85 -28.78
N ALA A 455 8.50 25.42 -29.26
CA ALA A 455 9.02 26.68 -28.80
C ALA A 455 9.52 27.45 -30.01
N PHE A 456 8.99 28.67 -30.23
CA PHE A 456 9.55 29.56 -31.24
C PHE A 456 11.08 29.57 -31.21
N PRO A 457 11.76 29.58 -32.37
CA PRO A 457 13.21 29.47 -32.44
C PRO A 457 13.91 30.53 -31.57
N GLY A 458 14.60 30.07 -30.52
CA GLY A 458 15.40 30.91 -29.63
C GLY A 458 14.75 31.36 -28.32
N SER A 459 13.63 30.77 -27.90
CA SER A 459 13.08 30.99 -26.56
C SER A 459 13.98 30.36 -25.49
N ASP A 460 14.49 31.18 -24.59
CA ASP A 460 15.20 30.82 -23.37
C ASP A 460 14.21 30.47 -22.23
N GLY A 461 13.12 29.76 -22.54
CA GLY A 461 12.08 29.37 -21.59
C GLY A 461 11.34 30.59 -21.03
N SER A 462 10.87 31.46 -21.94
CA SER A 462 10.13 32.65 -21.55
C SER A 462 8.67 32.28 -21.29
N PHE A 463 8.24 32.28 -20.02
CA PHE A 463 6.83 32.23 -19.60
C PHE A 463 6.07 33.53 -19.96
N SER A 464 6.40 34.14 -21.10
CA SER A 464 5.71 35.30 -21.64
C SER A 464 4.64 34.85 -22.62
N ASP A 465 3.65 35.71 -22.74
CA ASP A 465 2.69 35.75 -23.83
C ASP A 465 3.02 37.04 -24.59
N LEU A 466 3.84 36.94 -25.64
CA LEU A 466 4.37 38.11 -26.35
C LEU A 466 3.35 38.70 -27.34
N ASP A 467 2.43 37.88 -27.83
CA ASP A 467 1.41 38.29 -28.80
C ASP A 467 0.05 38.62 -28.15
N GLU A 468 -0.04 38.45 -26.82
CA GLU A 468 -1.18 38.74 -25.95
C GLU A 468 -2.40 37.81 -26.19
N ASP A 469 -2.18 36.58 -26.68
CA ASP A 469 -3.23 35.59 -26.95
C ASP A 469 -3.59 34.70 -25.73
N ASN A 470 -2.87 34.87 -24.61
CA ASN A 470 -2.95 34.12 -23.35
C ASN A 470 -2.66 32.62 -23.49
N GLN A 471 -1.91 32.24 -24.52
CA GLN A 471 -1.09 31.04 -24.53
C GLN A 471 0.34 31.45 -24.18
N LEU A 472 1.04 30.62 -23.42
CA LEU A 472 2.47 30.87 -23.21
C LEU A 472 3.21 30.59 -24.53
N ASP A 473 4.21 31.39 -24.88
CA ASP A 473 4.92 31.25 -26.18
C ASP A 473 5.55 29.82 -26.33
N GLU A 474 5.81 29.11 -25.24
CA GLU A 474 6.32 27.72 -25.20
C GLU A 474 5.23 26.63 -25.27
N ASN A 475 3.97 27.04 -25.25
CA ASN A 475 2.80 26.18 -25.43
C ASN A 475 2.27 26.23 -26.86
N GLU A 476 2.73 27.20 -27.66
CA GLU A 476 2.28 27.39 -29.04
C GLU A 476 2.72 26.27 -29.98
N LEU A 477 1.82 25.89 -30.89
CA LEU A 477 2.09 24.87 -31.89
C LEU A 477 2.90 25.46 -33.06
N GLU A 478 3.89 24.72 -33.53
CA GLU A 478 4.71 25.09 -34.69
C GLU A 478 4.07 24.60 -35.99
N PHE A 479 4.04 25.48 -36.99
CA PHE A 479 3.46 25.22 -38.30
C PHE A 479 4.41 25.63 -39.43
N ASP A 480 4.47 24.80 -40.48
CA ASP A 480 5.22 25.08 -41.70
C ASP A 480 4.61 26.24 -42.51
N ASP A 481 5.32 26.67 -43.58
CA ASP A 481 4.87 27.72 -44.51
C ASP A 481 3.50 27.40 -45.17
N GLU A 482 3.11 26.12 -45.18
CA GLU A 482 1.83 25.63 -45.69
C GLU A 482 0.73 25.52 -44.60
N GLY A 483 1.05 25.85 -43.35
CA GLY A 483 0.14 25.84 -42.20
C GLY A 483 -0.13 24.46 -41.61
N LYS A 484 0.79 23.50 -41.78
CA LYS A 484 0.72 22.15 -41.18
C LYS A 484 1.66 22.06 -40.00
N LEU A 485 1.28 21.25 -39.01
CA LEU A 485 2.17 20.96 -37.88
C LEU A 485 3.49 20.36 -38.39
N GLU A 486 4.59 20.82 -37.80
CA GLU A 486 5.93 20.27 -38.06
C GLU A 486 6.20 19.05 -37.18
N ASP A 487 5.59 19.01 -35.99
CA ASP A 487 5.77 17.99 -34.97
C ASP A 487 4.55 17.13 -34.65
N LEU A 488 4.80 15.92 -34.11
CA LEU A 488 3.73 15.04 -33.64
C LEU A 488 3.18 15.53 -32.31
N VAL A 489 1.94 16.03 -32.32
CA VAL A 489 1.23 16.49 -31.13
C VAL A 489 -0.01 15.62 -30.87
N LEU A 490 0.03 14.87 -29.76
CA LEU A 490 -1.03 13.92 -29.40
C LEU A 490 -1.89 14.38 -28.23
N GLN A 491 -1.28 15.04 -27.25
CA GLN A 491 -1.94 15.49 -26.04
C GLN A 491 -1.23 16.74 -25.51
N THR A 492 -2.01 17.78 -25.19
CA THR A 492 -1.56 19.12 -24.74
C THR A 492 -2.19 19.51 -23.40
N THR A 493 -2.70 18.55 -22.63
CA THR A 493 -3.50 18.84 -21.42
C THR A 493 -2.74 19.67 -20.39
N PHE A 494 -1.44 19.44 -20.25
CA PHE A 494 -0.63 20.19 -19.31
C PHE A 494 -0.40 21.64 -19.76
N ASP A 495 -0.15 21.87 -21.05
CA ASP A 495 -0.01 23.21 -21.63
C ASP A 495 -1.29 24.01 -21.48
N GLU A 496 -2.44 23.39 -21.80
CA GLU A 496 -3.76 23.97 -21.57
C GLU A 496 -3.93 24.39 -20.09
N TRP A 497 -3.38 23.62 -19.15
CA TRP A 497 -3.39 23.94 -17.74
C TRP A 497 -2.42 25.06 -17.35
N GLU A 498 -1.24 25.14 -17.95
CA GLU A 498 -0.32 26.26 -17.73
C GLU A 498 -0.91 27.58 -18.24
N ASP A 499 -1.59 27.56 -19.40
CA ASP A 499 -2.35 28.71 -19.91
C ASP A 499 -3.46 29.11 -18.93
N TYR A 500 -4.17 28.14 -18.35
CA TYR A 500 -5.17 28.40 -17.31
C TYR A 500 -4.54 29.05 -16.08
N VAL A 501 -3.39 28.57 -15.61
CA VAL A 501 -2.67 29.16 -14.47
C VAL A 501 -2.29 30.60 -14.78
N ALA A 502 -1.70 30.85 -15.95
CA ALA A 502 -1.33 32.19 -16.41
C ALA A 502 -2.56 33.13 -16.50
N LEU A 503 -3.68 32.64 -17.02
CA LEU A 503 -4.94 33.40 -17.10
C LEU A 503 -5.51 33.74 -15.70
N GLN A 504 -5.43 32.81 -14.74
CA GLN A 504 -5.86 33.07 -13.36
C GLN A 504 -4.96 34.12 -12.69
N GLU A 505 -3.65 34.00 -12.86
CA GLU A 505 -2.67 34.95 -12.34
C GLU A 505 -2.88 36.36 -12.93
N SER A 506 -3.12 36.48 -14.23
CA SER A 506 -3.39 37.77 -14.90
C SER A 506 -4.67 38.45 -14.38
N ARG A 507 -5.63 37.65 -13.89
CA ARG A 507 -6.87 38.11 -13.23
C ARG A 507 -6.72 38.34 -11.72
N GLY A 508 -5.57 38.03 -11.14
CA GLY A 508 -5.35 38.08 -9.69
C GLY A 508 -6.20 37.07 -8.92
N GLN A 509 -6.55 35.94 -9.56
CA GLN A 509 -7.32 34.84 -8.99
C GLN A 509 -6.39 33.64 -8.71
N PRO A 510 -6.66 32.85 -7.66
CA PRO A 510 -5.87 31.65 -7.39
C PRO A 510 -6.19 30.57 -8.43
N ALA A 511 -5.15 29.99 -9.02
CA ALA A 511 -5.28 28.81 -9.87
C ALA A 511 -5.42 27.53 -9.02
N LEU A 512 -6.10 26.53 -9.58
CA LEU A 512 -6.17 25.17 -9.04
C LEU A 512 -5.12 24.27 -9.72
N GLY A 513 -4.56 23.32 -8.97
CA GLY A 513 -3.68 22.28 -9.51
C GLY A 513 -4.46 21.04 -9.95
N CYS A 514 -3.80 20.14 -10.69
CA CYS A 514 -4.40 18.88 -11.16
C CYS A 514 -4.97 18.06 -9.99
N VAL A 515 -4.25 18.01 -8.87
CA VAL A 515 -4.62 17.23 -7.67
C VAL A 515 -5.86 17.78 -6.95
N ASP A 516 -6.25 19.04 -7.17
CA ASP A 516 -7.45 19.62 -6.58
C ASP A 516 -8.73 18.97 -7.12
N CYS A 517 -8.72 18.54 -8.39
CA CYS A 517 -9.86 17.92 -9.06
C CYS A 517 -9.68 16.40 -9.22
N HIS A 518 -8.50 15.95 -9.65
CA HIS A 518 -8.25 14.53 -10.00
C HIS A 518 -7.84 13.68 -8.81
N MET A 519 -7.47 14.30 -7.67
CA MET A 519 -7.20 13.60 -6.42
C MET A 519 -8.04 14.22 -5.29
N PRO A 520 -9.38 14.12 -5.38
CA PRO A 520 -10.27 14.87 -4.51
C PRO A 520 -9.99 14.62 -3.03
N GLN A 521 -10.17 15.66 -2.23
CA GLN A 521 -9.93 15.60 -0.79
C GLN A 521 -10.89 14.62 -0.12
N LEU A 522 -10.34 13.65 0.59
CA LEU A 522 -11.08 12.68 1.38
C LEU A 522 -11.24 13.16 2.83
N PRO A 523 -12.26 12.67 3.56
CA PRO A 523 -12.37 12.90 4.99
C PRO A 523 -11.09 12.53 5.74
N ASN A 524 -10.82 13.23 6.85
CA ASN A 524 -9.66 12.95 7.69
C ASN A 524 -9.57 11.47 8.05
N GLY A 525 -8.40 10.90 7.84
CA GLY A 525 -8.14 9.50 8.11
C GLY A 525 -6.65 9.20 8.21
N PRO A 526 -6.28 7.99 8.65
CA PRO A 526 -4.88 7.63 8.81
C PRO A 526 -4.23 7.37 7.45
N VAL A 527 -3.08 7.98 7.18
CA VAL A 527 -2.31 7.64 5.96
C VAL A 527 -1.61 6.29 6.09
N VAL A 528 -1.20 5.92 7.31
CA VAL A 528 -0.73 4.57 7.62
C VAL A 528 -1.89 3.80 8.25
N SER A 529 -2.53 2.97 7.43
CA SER A 529 -3.62 2.06 7.77
C SER A 529 -3.14 0.64 7.40
N PRO A 530 -2.44 -0.05 8.31
CA PRO A 530 -1.85 -1.35 8.00
C PRO A 530 -2.95 -2.42 7.89
N GLU A 531 -2.70 -3.46 7.09
CA GLU A 531 -3.62 -4.60 6.97
C GLU A 531 -3.93 -5.23 8.33
N SER A 532 -5.15 -5.75 8.49
CA SER A 532 -5.60 -6.36 9.75
C SER A 532 -4.64 -7.46 10.23
N GLY A 533 -4.07 -7.29 11.43
CA GLY A 533 -3.13 -8.25 12.01
C GLY A 533 -1.66 -7.81 11.96
N TYR A 534 -1.33 -6.70 11.27
CA TYR A 534 0.01 -6.11 11.35
C TYR A 534 0.21 -5.27 12.61
N PRO A 535 1.35 -5.40 13.33
CA PRO A 535 1.57 -4.76 14.62
C PRO A 535 2.02 -3.28 14.53
N PHE A 536 1.74 -2.59 13.43
CA PHE A 536 2.13 -1.18 13.25
C PHE A 536 1.12 -0.23 13.90
N PRO A 537 1.57 0.90 14.49
CA PRO A 537 0.67 1.93 14.98
C PRO A 537 -0.05 2.59 13.80
N ILE A 538 -1.36 2.81 13.95
CA ILE A 538 -2.14 3.64 13.02
C ILE A 538 -1.63 5.08 13.13
N ALA A 539 -1.37 5.73 11.99
CA ALA A 539 -0.96 7.14 11.99
C ALA A 539 -2.08 8.02 12.54
N GLN A 540 -1.72 9.21 13.01
CA GLN A 540 -2.73 10.22 13.32
C GLN A 540 -3.55 10.54 12.07
N GLU A 541 -4.85 10.75 12.26
CA GLU A 541 -5.73 11.19 11.19
C GLU A 541 -5.30 12.57 10.68
N ARG A 542 -5.25 12.70 9.35
CA ARG A 542 -4.98 13.95 8.65
C ARG A 542 -5.81 14.02 7.37
N GLU A 543 -5.81 15.19 6.75
CA GLU A 543 -6.37 15.35 5.41
C GLU A 543 -5.64 14.42 4.43
N ARG A 544 -6.43 13.74 3.61
CA ARG A 544 -5.96 12.80 2.58
C ARG A 544 -6.54 13.21 1.24
N GLN A 545 -5.86 12.82 0.18
CA GLN A 545 -6.36 12.93 -1.19
C GLN A 545 -6.55 11.52 -1.73
N SER A 546 -7.60 11.35 -2.54
CA SER A 546 -7.88 10.07 -3.20
C SER A 546 -6.76 9.73 -4.19
N HIS A 547 -6.35 8.47 -4.21
CA HIS A 547 -5.44 7.91 -5.21
C HIS A 547 -6.18 7.09 -6.26
N THR A 548 -7.51 7.25 -6.40
CA THR A 548 -8.24 6.68 -7.54
C THR A 548 -7.92 7.41 -8.84
N PHE A 549 -7.37 8.63 -8.76
CA PHE A 549 -7.03 9.50 -9.88
C PHE A 549 -8.23 9.67 -10.82
N ALA A 550 -9.35 10.16 -10.26
CA ALA A 550 -10.60 10.30 -10.96
C ALA A 550 -10.38 10.99 -12.32
N GLY A 551 -10.61 10.25 -13.39
CA GLY A 551 -10.40 10.69 -14.77
C GLY A 551 -11.60 10.28 -15.61
N VAL A 552 -11.47 10.37 -16.94
CA VAL A 552 -12.54 9.92 -17.83
C VAL A 552 -12.40 8.47 -18.27
N ASP A 553 -11.22 7.87 -18.09
CA ASP A 553 -10.94 6.47 -18.43
C ASP A 553 -11.24 5.51 -17.29
N TYR A 554 -11.54 4.28 -17.70
CA TYR A 554 -11.59 3.07 -16.88
C TYR A 554 -11.31 1.89 -17.81
N ASP A 555 -10.91 0.76 -17.24
CA ASP A 555 -10.64 -0.44 -18.04
C ASP A 555 -11.95 -1.19 -18.38
N LEU A 556 -12.09 -1.53 -19.65
CA LEU A 556 -13.26 -2.25 -20.16
C LEU A 556 -13.21 -3.76 -19.92
N ALA A 557 -12.08 -4.31 -19.45
CA ALA A 557 -11.95 -5.73 -19.16
C ALA A 557 -12.92 -6.18 -18.05
N PRO A 558 -13.69 -7.27 -18.26
CA PRO A 558 -14.78 -7.68 -17.36
C PRO A 558 -14.31 -8.14 -15.97
N ASP A 559 -13.13 -8.77 -15.89
CA ASP A 559 -12.59 -9.30 -14.64
C ASP A 559 -11.70 -8.30 -13.89
N ARG A 560 -11.60 -7.06 -14.40
CA ARG A 560 -10.71 -6.07 -13.82
C ARG A 560 -11.21 -5.52 -12.49
N TYR A 561 -12.51 -5.28 -12.42
CA TYR A 561 -13.17 -4.68 -11.27
C TYR A 561 -14.12 -5.69 -10.64
N THR A 562 -14.16 -5.74 -9.31
CA THR A 562 -15.35 -6.27 -8.64
C THR A 562 -16.56 -5.38 -8.93
N PRO A 563 -17.81 -5.88 -8.85
CA PRO A 563 -18.99 -5.05 -9.06
C PRO A 563 -19.04 -3.79 -8.18
N GLU A 564 -18.52 -3.88 -6.96
CA GLU A 564 -18.43 -2.78 -6.01
C GLU A 564 -17.38 -1.73 -6.44
N GLN A 565 -16.19 -2.18 -6.86
CA GLN A 565 -15.16 -1.29 -7.41
C GLN A 565 -15.62 -0.61 -8.70
N PHE A 566 -16.28 -1.35 -9.60
CA PHE A 566 -16.80 -0.80 -10.84
C PHE A 566 -17.83 0.30 -10.53
N ALA A 567 -18.81 0.03 -9.67
CA ALA A 567 -19.78 1.03 -9.26
C ALA A 567 -19.13 2.29 -8.67
N HIS A 568 -18.10 2.12 -7.84
CA HIS A 568 -17.37 3.24 -7.23
C HIS A 568 -16.60 4.08 -8.26
N VAL A 569 -15.84 3.43 -9.17
CA VAL A 569 -15.13 4.12 -10.26
C VAL A 569 -16.11 4.88 -11.13
N GLN A 570 -17.25 4.29 -11.46
CA GLN A 570 -18.28 4.94 -12.28
C GLN A 570 -18.92 6.14 -11.57
N GLU A 571 -19.16 6.05 -10.26
CA GLU A 571 -19.68 7.15 -9.45
C GLU A 571 -18.71 8.35 -9.41
N GLU A 572 -17.41 8.11 -9.18
CA GLU A 572 -16.41 9.18 -9.20
C GLU A 572 -16.27 9.82 -10.59
N ARG A 573 -16.31 9.00 -11.65
CA ARG A 573 -16.29 9.47 -13.04
C ARG A 573 -17.50 10.33 -13.38
N GLU A 574 -18.70 9.90 -12.99
CA GLU A 574 -19.94 10.66 -13.20
C GLU A 574 -19.91 11.98 -12.44
N ALA A 575 -19.48 11.97 -11.17
CA ALA A 575 -19.35 13.18 -10.37
C ALA A 575 -18.38 14.20 -11.01
N LEU A 576 -17.23 13.73 -11.49
CA LEU A 576 -16.27 14.57 -12.20
C LEU A 576 -16.88 15.17 -13.49
N LEU A 577 -17.47 14.33 -14.35
CA LEU A 577 -18.02 14.75 -15.64
C LEU A 577 -19.22 15.71 -15.50
N ARG A 578 -20.13 15.47 -14.55
CA ARG A 578 -21.25 16.37 -14.25
C ARG A 578 -20.79 17.73 -13.69
N SER A 579 -19.61 17.79 -13.07
CA SER A 579 -19.04 19.05 -12.62
C SER A 579 -18.39 19.87 -13.75
N ALA A 580 -18.00 19.21 -14.86
CA ALA A 580 -17.17 19.81 -15.89
C ALA A 580 -17.92 20.76 -16.85
N ALA A 581 -19.20 20.52 -17.09
CA ALA A 581 -19.99 21.30 -18.04
C ALA A 581 -21.41 21.60 -17.53
N SER A 582 -22.01 22.64 -18.09
CA SER A 582 -23.42 22.97 -17.94
C SER A 582 -24.06 23.18 -19.31
N LEU A 583 -25.39 23.05 -19.37
CA LEU A 583 -26.16 23.09 -20.61
C LEU A 583 -27.32 24.09 -20.47
N THR A 584 -27.53 24.93 -21.49
CA THR A 584 -28.68 25.84 -21.56
C THR A 584 -29.35 25.75 -22.93
N ILE A 585 -30.66 26.05 -22.99
CA ILE A 585 -31.43 26.07 -24.23
C ILE A 585 -32.20 27.40 -24.31
N ASP A 586 -32.02 28.10 -25.42
CA ASP A 586 -32.82 29.25 -25.81
C ASP A 586 -33.73 28.89 -27.00
N LEU A 587 -35.02 29.18 -26.89
CA LEU A 587 -36.02 28.83 -27.92
C LEU A 587 -36.56 30.07 -28.61
N VAL A 588 -36.56 30.05 -29.95
CA VAL A 588 -37.13 31.09 -30.80
C VAL A 588 -38.07 30.45 -31.82
N HIS A 589 -39.34 30.90 -31.83
CA HIS A 589 -40.28 30.51 -32.87
C HIS A 589 -40.23 31.50 -34.04
N ASN A 590 -40.03 30.98 -35.25
CA ASN A 590 -40.09 31.73 -36.48
C ASN A 590 -41.48 31.60 -37.13
N ALA A 591 -42.26 32.67 -37.08
CA ALA A 591 -43.63 32.67 -37.59
C ALA A 591 -43.72 32.69 -39.14
N GLU A 592 -42.62 33.00 -39.86
CA GLU A 592 -42.65 33.06 -41.32
C GLU A 592 -42.63 31.67 -41.97
N ASP A 593 -41.88 30.73 -41.40
CA ASP A 593 -41.72 29.36 -41.88
C ASP A 593 -42.30 28.30 -40.93
N GLY A 594 -42.76 28.69 -39.74
CA GLY A 594 -43.36 27.78 -38.75
C GLY A 594 -42.32 26.94 -38.01
N THR A 595 -41.05 27.35 -38.01
CA THR A 595 -39.96 26.60 -37.38
C THR A 595 -39.68 27.06 -35.94
N ILE A 596 -39.06 26.18 -35.16
CA ILE A 596 -38.50 26.52 -33.85
C ILE A 596 -36.99 26.35 -33.93
N THR A 597 -36.24 27.41 -33.68
CA THR A 597 -34.80 27.33 -33.45
C THR A 597 -34.55 27.14 -31.95
N ALA A 598 -33.90 26.03 -31.61
CA ALA A 598 -33.36 25.78 -30.29
C ALA A 598 -31.84 25.98 -30.32
N THR A 599 -31.36 27.07 -29.70
CA THR A 599 -29.94 27.31 -29.50
C THR A 599 -29.51 26.60 -28.22
N VAL A 600 -28.76 25.51 -28.37
CA VAL A 600 -28.22 24.72 -27.27
C VAL A 600 -26.79 25.17 -27.00
N THR A 601 -26.52 25.70 -25.81
CA THR A 601 -25.19 26.17 -25.41
C THR A 601 -24.58 25.22 -24.39
N VAL A 602 -23.42 24.64 -24.75
CA VAL A 602 -22.56 23.89 -23.83
C VAL A 602 -21.57 24.88 -23.22
N GLN A 603 -21.55 24.97 -21.91
CA GLN A 603 -20.65 25.82 -21.14
C GLN A 603 -19.69 24.95 -20.33
N SER A 604 -18.40 25.16 -20.51
CA SER A 604 -17.37 24.64 -19.60
C SER A 604 -17.44 25.42 -18.29
N ASN A 605 -17.43 24.71 -17.15
CA ASN A 605 -17.49 25.33 -15.82
C ASN A 605 -16.10 25.80 -15.34
N LEU A 606 -15.22 26.22 -16.27
CA LEU A 606 -13.81 26.60 -16.05
C LEU A 606 -12.99 25.48 -15.38
N VAL A 607 -13.03 24.29 -15.99
CA VAL A 607 -12.09 23.21 -15.69
C VAL A 607 -10.73 23.58 -16.28
N GLY A 608 -9.64 23.45 -15.54
CA GLY A 608 -8.33 24.04 -15.86
C GLY A 608 -7.62 23.52 -17.12
N HIS A 609 -8.33 22.97 -18.10
CA HIS A 609 -7.85 22.57 -19.43
C HIS A 609 -9.06 22.54 -20.40
N SER A 610 -8.84 22.26 -21.69
CA SER A 610 -9.93 22.21 -22.68
C SER A 610 -10.92 21.05 -22.44
N LEU A 611 -12.11 21.16 -23.02
CA LEU A 611 -13.16 20.14 -22.97
C LEU A 611 -13.61 19.74 -24.39
N PRO A 612 -13.29 18.53 -24.89
CA PRO A 612 -12.40 17.53 -24.28
C PRO A 612 -10.90 17.87 -24.44
N THR A 613 -10.09 17.48 -23.45
CA THR A 613 -8.62 17.48 -23.49
C THR A 613 -8.06 16.07 -23.71
N GLY A 614 -6.72 15.93 -23.72
CA GLY A 614 -6.04 14.65 -23.64
C GLY A 614 -5.99 13.93 -24.98
N PHE A 615 -6.15 12.60 -24.94
CA PHE A 615 -6.40 11.75 -26.11
C PHE A 615 -7.79 12.02 -26.74
N ALA A 616 -8.08 13.28 -27.08
CA ALA A 616 -9.38 13.79 -27.53
C ALA A 616 -9.88 13.14 -28.83
N PHE A 617 -9.02 12.49 -29.60
CA PHE A 617 -9.43 11.71 -30.77
C PHE A 617 -10.17 10.41 -30.39
N ALA A 618 -9.89 9.88 -29.21
CA ALA A 618 -10.55 8.71 -28.67
C ALA A 618 -11.71 9.09 -27.74
N ARG A 619 -11.95 10.39 -27.48
CA ARG A 619 -13.07 10.87 -26.67
C ARG A 619 -14.28 11.17 -27.53
N GLN A 620 -15.45 10.83 -27.03
CA GLN A 620 -16.70 11.14 -27.70
C GLN A 620 -17.62 11.89 -26.74
N MET A 621 -17.90 13.14 -27.06
CA MET A 621 -18.92 13.94 -26.39
C MET A 621 -19.89 14.41 -27.45
N TRP A 622 -21.19 14.34 -27.19
CA TRP A 622 -22.17 14.76 -28.18
C TRP A 622 -23.44 15.29 -27.55
N LEU A 623 -24.19 16.06 -28.32
CA LEU A 623 -25.51 16.52 -27.93
C LEU A 623 -26.56 15.58 -28.48
N GLU A 624 -27.42 15.08 -27.60
CA GLU A 624 -28.72 14.53 -27.94
C GLU A 624 -29.76 15.64 -27.82
N VAL A 625 -30.49 15.93 -28.89
CA VAL A 625 -31.51 16.99 -28.91
C VAL A 625 -32.78 16.49 -29.58
N SER A 626 -33.91 16.64 -28.90
CA SER A 626 -35.22 16.21 -29.38
C SER A 626 -36.31 17.21 -29.00
N ALA A 627 -37.39 17.23 -29.78
CA ALA A 627 -38.56 18.05 -29.51
C ALA A 627 -39.83 17.19 -29.54
N VAL A 628 -40.73 17.43 -28.58
CA VAL A 628 -42.02 16.74 -28.48
C VAL A 628 -43.12 17.72 -28.10
N THR A 629 -44.36 17.43 -28.51
CA THR A 629 -45.54 18.09 -27.93
C THR A 629 -45.74 17.65 -26.48
N VAL A 630 -46.57 18.38 -25.72
CA VAL A 630 -46.97 17.96 -24.36
C VAL A 630 -47.65 16.58 -24.34
N ASP A 631 -48.30 16.19 -25.44
CA ASP A 631 -48.94 14.88 -25.59
C ASP A 631 -47.96 13.77 -26.03
N GLY A 632 -46.69 14.12 -26.30
CA GLY A 632 -45.62 13.18 -26.63
C GLY A 632 -45.44 12.89 -28.12
N GLU A 633 -46.08 13.66 -29.01
CA GLU A 633 -45.86 13.55 -30.45
C GLU A 633 -44.51 14.19 -30.82
N PRO A 634 -43.63 13.53 -31.61
CA PRO A 634 -42.34 14.07 -31.98
C PRO A 634 -42.46 15.23 -32.97
N VAL A 635 -41.64 16.26 -32.78
CA VAL A 635 -41.46 17.38 -33.70
C VAL A 635 -40.09 17.23 -34.35
N CYS A 636 -40.02 17.12 -35.67
CA CYS A 636 -38.81 16.68 -36.36
C CYS A 636 -37.89 17.83 -36.77
N LEU A 637 -36.58 17.54 -36.90
CA LEU A 637 -35.61 18.52 -37.39
C LEU A 637 -35.86 18.81 -38.87
N THR A 638 -35.53 20.02 -39.32
CA THR A 638 -35.66 20.41 -40.72
C THR A 638 -34.57 19.76 -41.58
N ASP A 639 -34.94 19.37 -42.79
CA ASP A 639 -34.00 18.90 -43.82
C ASP A 639 -32.97 19.98 -44.19
N ILE A 640 -31.78 19.56 -44.61
CA ILE A 640 -30.70 20.46 -45.04
C ILE A 640 -30.75 20.63 -46.56
N GLU A 641 -31.12 21.83 -47.00
CA GLU A 641 -31.18 22.20 -48.41
C GLU A 641 -29.82 22.71 -48.91
N THR A 642 -29.31 22.10 -49.99
CA THR A 642 -28.05 22.50 -50.65
C THR A 642 -28.25 22.73 -52.15
N GLU A 643 -27.28 23.39 -52.81
CA GLU A 643 -27.31 23.58 -54.27
C GLU A 643 -27.33 22.26 -55.06
N PHE A 644 -26.91 21.15 -54.43
CA PHE A 644 -26.72 19.85 -55.05
C PHE A 644 -27.77 18.81 -54.63
N GLY A 645 -28.71 19.18 -53.75
CA GLY A 645 -29.79 18.32 -53.27
C GLY A 645 -30.13 18.53 -51.79
N THR A 646 -31.09 17.76 -51.31
CA THR A 646 -31.60 17.80 -49.92
C THR A 646 -31.02 16.63 -49.13
N ILE A 647 -30.55 16.88 -47.91
CA ILE A 647 -30.14 15.85 -46.95
C ILE A 647 -31.24 15.75 -45.89
N GLY A 648 -31.87 14.57 -45.80
CA GLY A 648 -32.96 14.33 -44.87
C GLY A 648 -32.52 14.39 -43.41
N ALA A 649 -33.35 14.94 -42.54
CA ALA A 649 -33.11 14.99 -41.10
C ALA A 649 -34.02 14.03 -40.32
N GLN A 650 -33.55 13.58 -39.16
CA GLN A 650 -34.32 12.73 -38.24
C GLN A 650 -35.12 13.58 -37.24
N CYS A 651 -36.04 12.96 -36.49
CA CYS A 651 -36.83 13.71 -35.50
C CYS A 651 -36.07 14.06 -34.21
N ALA A 652 -34.85 13.55 -34.07
CA ALA A 652 -33.93 13.88 -32.99
C ALA A 652 -32.50 13.74 -33.51
N SER A 653 -31.58 14.49 -32.90
CA SER A 653 -30.14 14.42 -33.17
C SER A 653 -29.46 13.69 -32.02
N GLY A 654 -28.40 12.94 -32.30
CA GLY A 654 -27.51 12.34 -31.29
C GLY A 654 -28.08 11.17 -30.49
N VAL A 655 -29.20 10.58 -30.93
CA VAL A 655 -29.83 9.47 -30.24
C VAL A 655 -29.08 8.17 -30.50
N ILE A 656 -28.81 7.40 -29.45
CA ILE A 656 -28.26 6.04 -29.52
C ILE A 656 -29.18 5.05 -28.81
N GLU A 657 -29.32 3.84 -29.36
CA GLU A 657 -30.17 2.81 -28.75
C GLU A 657 -29.54 2.18 -27.50
N THR A 658 -28.21 2.08 -27.48
CA THR A 658 -27.43 1.45 -26.41
C THR A 658 -26.09 2.15 -26.25
N PRO A 659 -25.43 2.05 -25.07
CA PRO A 659 -24.08 2.57 -24.87
C PRO A 659 -23.03 2.04 -25.85
N GLN A 660 -23.29 0.91 -26.53
CA GLN A 660 -22.39 0.25 -27.49
C GLN A 660 -22.69 0.63 -28.95
N ALA A 661 -23.77 1.38 -29.22
CA ALA A 661 -24.10 1.81 -30.56
C ALA A 661 -23.20 2.98 -31.01
N ASP A 662 -22.76 2.96 -32.26
CA ASP A 662 -22.01 4.07 -32.85
C ASP A 662 -22.93 5.25 -33.16
N LEU A 663 -22.36 6.46 -33.14
CA LEU A 663 -23.07 7.63 -33.62
C LEU A 663 -23.24 7.57 -35.14
N LEU A 664 -24.39 8.02 -35.63
CA LEU A 664 -24.74 8.05 -37.05
C LEU A 664 -24.04 9.19 -37.81
N THR A 665 -22.71 9.28 -37.70
CA THR A 665 -21.92 10.34 -38.34
C THR A 665 -22.04 10.23 -39.86
N CYS A 666 -22.39 11.32 -40.53
CA CYS A 666 -22.41 11.36 -42.00
C CYS A 666 -21.01 11.17 -42.60
N ASN A 667 -20.91 10.35 -43.65
CA ASN A 667 -19.64 10.13 -44.35
C ASN A 667 -19.13 11.43 -45.02
N PRO A 668 -17.93 11.94 -44.67
CA PRO A 668 -17.43 13.21 -45.20
C PRO A 668 -17.28 13.24 -46.73
N LEU A 669 -16.93 12.12 -47.37
CA LEU A 669 -16.83 12.04 -48.84
C LEU A 669 -18.20 12.12 -49.52
N SER A 670 -19.25 11.65 -48.86
CA SER A 670 -20.63 11.77 -49.36
C SER A 670 -21.11 13.21 -49.18
N VAL A 671 -20.90 13.79 -48.00
CA VAL A 671 -21.26 15.16 -47.65
C VAL A 671 -20.56 16.19 -48.57
N ALA A 672 -19.30 15.96 -48.94
CA ALA A 672 -18.57 16.82 -49.88
C ALA A 672 -19.23 16.95 -51.27
N LYS A 673 -20.01 15.93 -51.70
CA LYS A 673 -20.75 15.98 -52.98
C LYS A 673 -21.94 16.95 -52.93
N PHE A 674 -22.37 17.32 -51.72
CA PHE A 674 -23.40 18.32 -51.47
C PHE A 674 -22.83 19.73 -51.26
N GLY A 675 -21.53 19.94 -51.54
CA GLY A 675 -20.88 21.24 -51.41
C GLY A 675 -20.53 21.64 -49.97
N ILE A 676 -20.74 20.75 -49.01
CA ILE A 676 -20.42 20.96 -47.59
C ILE A 676 -18.96 20.58 -47.33
N LYS A 677 -18.28 21.32 -46.46
CA LYS A 677 -16.88 21.04 -46.12
C LYS A 677 -16.74 19.65 -45.46
N PRO A 678 -15.78 18.82 -45.87
CA PRO A 678 -15.55 17.51 -45.26
C PRO A 678 -14.82 17.57 -43.90
N SER A 679 -14.12 18.68 -43.61
CA SER A 679 -13.41 18.94 -42.35
C SER A 679 -13.27 20.44 -42.11
N LYS A 680 -12.76 20.83 -40.93
CA LYS A 680 -12.52 22.24 -40.56
C LYS A 680 -11.70 22.99 -41.62
N ASN A 681 -10.63 22.37 -42.10
CA ASN A 681 -9.70 22.96 -43.07
C ASN A 681 -10.03 22.59 -44.54
N GLY A 682 -11.14 21.87 -44.77
CA GLY A 682 -11.55 21.44 -46.11
C GLY A 682 -10.79 20.22 -46.65
N GLU A 683 -10.07 19.51 -45.79
CA GLU A 683 -9.29 18.33 -46.12
C GLU A 683 -10.19 17.12 -46.38
N LEU A 684 -9.82 16.30 -47.36
CA LEU A 684 -10.54 15.07 -47.67
C LEU A 684 -10.22 14.00 -46.62
N ILE A 685 -11.11 13.82 -45.66
CA ILE A 685 -11.00 12.82 -44.60
C ILE A 685 -11.85 11.60 -44.94
N VAL A 686 -11.23 10.42 -44.91
CA VAL A 686 -11.88 9.11 -45.02
C VAL A 686 -11.96 8.49 -43.64
N LEU A 687 -13.16 8.50 -43.07
CA LEU A 687 -13.42 7.85 -41.80
C LEU A 687 -13.48 6.33 -41.94
N ASN A 688 -13.33 5.64 -40.81
CA ASN A 688 -13.57 4.21 -40.72
C ASN A 688 -15.02 3.92 -41.17
N LYS A 689 -15.20 2.88 -41.99
CA LYS A 689 -16.52 2.47 -42.49
C LYS A 689 -17.55 2.27 -41.37
N ASP A 690 -17.12 1.81 -40.20
CA ASP A 690 -17.97 1.52 -39.05
C ASP A 690 -18.21 2.78 -38.20
N ALA A 691 -17.48 3.87 -38.47
CA ALA A 691 -17.66 5.18 -37.86
C ALA A 691 -18.59 6.11 -38.67
N THR A 692 -19.11 5.66 -39.82
CA THR A 692 -19.98 6.47 -40.68
C THR A 692 -21.27 5.77 -41.05
N ALA A 693 -22.34 6.54 -41.17
CA ALA A 693 -23.58 6.15 -41.79
C ALA A 693 -23.69 6.65 -43.24
N PRO A 694 -24.44 5.94 -44.11
CA PRO A 694 -24.86 6.45 -45.42
C PRO A 694 -25.59 7.79 -45.30
N ILE A 695 -25.52 8.63 -46.34
CA ILE A 695 -26.12 9.98 -46.30
C ILE A 695 -27.64 9.98 -46.08
N GLU A 696 -28.31 8.89 -46.47
CA GLU A 696 -29.75 8.68 -46.31
C GLU A 696 -30.16 8.27 -44.88
N ASP A 697 -29.21 7.88 -44.02
CA ASP A 697 -29.46 7.35 -42.68
C ASP A 697 -28.56 7.99 -41.60
N CYS A 698 -27.75 8.97 -41.98
CA CYS A 698 -26.89 9.67 -41.05
C CYS A 698 -27.65 10.78 -40.32
N ASP A 699 -27.05 11.30 -39.25
CA ASP A 699 -27.51 12.46 -38.52
C ASP A 699 -26.74 13.72 -38.96
N PRO A 700 -27.34 14.60 -39.79
CA PRO A 700 -26.68 15.81 -40.23
C PRO A 700 -26.59 16.90 -39.14
N TRP A 701 -27.38 16.79 -38.07
CA TRP A 701 -27.42 17.76 -36.97
C TRP A 701 -26.47 17.40 -35.82
N LEU A 702 -25.83 16.23 -35.90
CA LEU A 702 -24.94 15.70 -34.88
C LEU A 702 -23.80 16.67 -34.51
N ALA A 703 -23.86 17.23 -33.30
CA ALA A 703 -22.73 17.89 -32.66
C ALA A 703 -21.90 16.85 -31.89
N ASN A 704 -20.77 16.41 -32.46
CA ASN A 704 -19.88 15.40 -31.87
C ASN A 704 -18.45 15.96 -31.73
N PHE A 705 -18.04 16.22 -30.49
CA PHE A 705 -16.72 16.75 -30.10
C PHE A 705 -15.64 15.66 -30.06
N GLN A 706 -15.54 14.90 -31.14
CA GLN A 706 -14.52 13.87 -31.29
C GLN A 706 -13.50 14.31 -32.35
N LYS A 707 -12.21 14.37 -31.99
CA LYS A 707 -11.14 14.53 -32.99
C LYS A 707 -10.92 13.20 -33.75
N VAL A 708 -10.23 13.23 -34.88
CA VAL A 708 -9.97 12.04 -35.70
C VAL A 708 -8.47 11.83 -35.81
N LEU A 709 -8.00 10.64 -35.43
CA LEU A 709 -6.62 10.25 -35.65
C LEU A 709 -6.47 9.74 -37.08
N THR A 710 -5.54 10.32 -37.84
CA THR A 710 -5.43 10.07 -39.28
C THR A 710 -4.02 9.75 -39.73
N GLU A 711 -3.90 9.15 -40.92
CA GLU A 711 -2.66 8.96 -41.65
C GLU A 711 -2.80 9.65 -43.03
N PRO A 712 -1.88 10.55 -43.40
CA PRO A 712 -1.91 11.17 -44.72
C PRO A 712 -1.44 10.20 -45.81
N ILE A 713 -2.24 10.03 -46.86
CA ILE A 713 -1.88 9.29 -48.07
C ILE A 713 -2.14 10.18 -49.28
N GLY A 714 -1.09 10.87 -49.74
CA GLY A 714 -1.22 11.95 -50.73
C GLY A 714 -1.90 13.17 -50.12
N GLU A 715 -2.98 13.65 -50.74
CA GLU A 715 -3.80 14.78 -50.26
C GLU A 715 -5.02 14.34 -49.43
N THR A 716 -5.15 13.03 -49.16
CA THR A 716 -6.29 12.45 -48.44
C THR A 716 -5.84 11.89 -47.10
N PHE A 717 -6.63 12.12 -46.06
CA PHE A 717 -6.38 11.66 -44.70
C PHE A 717 -7.27 10.47 -44.38
N PHE A 718 -6.69 9.39 -43.86
CA PHE A 718 -7.41 8.17 -43.53
C PHE A 718 -7.45 7.96 -42.03
N GLU A 719 -8.64 7.80 -41.45
CA GLU A 719 -8.79 7.51 -40.03
C GLU A 719 -8.10 6.18 -39.66
N ARG A 720 -7.31 6.22 -38.58
CA ARG A 720 -6.57 5.07 -38.04
C ARG A 720 -6.90 4.88 -36.55
N PRO A 721 -7.01 3.62 -36.07
CA PRO A 721 -7.15 3.34 -34.65
C PRO A 721 -5.81 3.39 -33.89
N TYR A 722 -4.69 3.76 -34.53
CA TYR A 722 -3.34 3.77 -33.95
C TYR A 722 -2.58 5.05 -34.33
N GLN A 723 -1.60 5.42 -33.50
CA GLN A 723 -0.75 6.59 -33.69
C GLN A 723 0.25 6.37 -34.84
N THR A 724 0.41 7.38 -35.70
CA THR A 724 1.40 7.40 -36.78
C THR A 724 2.43 8.50 -36.51
N PRO A 725 3.64 8.45 -37.10
CA PRO A 725 4.68 9.45 -36.87
C PRO A 725 4.48 10.73 -37.70
N ALA A 726 3.26 11.00 -38.20
CA ALA A 726 2.98 12.24 -38.93
C ALA A 726 2.59 13.35 -37.95
N ALA A 727 3.03 14.58 -38.23
CA ALA A 727 2.79 15.72 -37.37
C ALA A 727 1.31 16.13 -37.29
N ASP A 728 0.70 16.34 -38.46
CA ASP A 728 -0.68 16.83 -38.59
C ASP A 728 -1.70 15.69 -38.71
N ILE A 729 -1.69 14.78 -37.73
CA ILE A 729 -2.51 13.56 -37.74
C ILE A 729 -3.86 13.71 -37.06
N VAL A 730 -4.03 14.70 -36.19
CA VAL A 730 -5.28 14.90 -35.45
C VAL A 730 -6.16 15.93 -36.16
N LYS A 731 -7.33 15.50 -36.65
CA LYS A 731 -8.26 16.35 -37.41
C LYS A 731 -9.54 16.67 -36.63
N THR A 732 -10.06 17.88 -36.82
CA THR A 732 -11.34 18.31 -36.22
C THR A 732 -12.51 18.02 -37.15
N ARG A 733 -13.57 17.42 -36.59
CA ARG A 733 -14.84 17.17 -37.29
C ARG A 733 -15.62 18.46 -37.50
N VAL A 734 -16.51 18.44 -38.49
CA VAL A 734 -17.49 19.51 -38.74
C VAL A 734 -18.90 18.96 -38.66
N ARG A 735 -19.81 19.78 -38.14
CA ARG A 735 -21.25 19.49 -38.15
C ARG A 735 -21.79 19.72 -39.56
N VAL A 736 -22.63 18.82 -40.06
CA VAL A 736 -23.06 18.84 -41.45
C VAL A 736 -24.08 19.93 -41.72
N SER A 737 -24.99 20.18 -40.77
CA SER A 737 -26.10 21.13 -40.94
C SER A 737 -25.66 22.57 -41.19
N ASP A 738 -24.52 23.00 -40.62
CA ASP A 738 -24.05 24.39 -40.70
C ASP A 738 -22.54 24.55 -40.95
N GLY A 739 -21.79 23.44 -41.04
CA GLY A 739 -20.34 23.46 -41.24
C GLY A 739 -19.55 23.94 -40.02
N GLN A 740 -20.17 24.05 -38.84
CA GLN A 740 -19.49 24.45 -37.62
C GLN A 740 -18.40 23.44 -37.25
N ALA A 741 -17.20 23.92 -36.90
CA ALA A 741 -16.14 23.04 -36.40
C ALA A 741 -16.45 22.58 -34.99
N MET A 742 -16.29 21.28 -34.72
CA MET A 742 -16.44 20.68 -33.39
C MET A 742 -15.14 20.82 -32.61
N ASP A 743 -14.69 22.07 -32.45
CA ASP A 743 -13.49 22.40 -31.68
C ASP A 743 -13.72 22.12 -30.19
N ALA A 744 -12.63 21.87 -29.46
CA ALA A 744 -12.70 21.76 -28.01
C ALA A 744 -13.13 23.11 -27.42
N ILE A 745 -13.96 23.06 -26.38
CA ILE A 745 -14.33 24.24 -25.60
C ILE A 745 -13.11 24.60 -24.77
N ASN A 746 -12.52 25.77 -25.03
CA ASN A 746 -11.26 26.18 -24.44
C ASN A 746 -11.48 27.32 -23.43
N PRO A 747 -11.51 27.01 -22.12
CA PRO A 747 -11.66 28.01 -21.06
C PRO A 747 -10.34 28.69 -20.66
N THR A 748 -9.21 28.29 -21.25
CA THR A 748 -7.86 28.65 -20.80
C THR A 748 -7.26 29.79 -21.60
N THR A 749 -7.70 30.00 -22.84
CA THR A 749 -7.21 31.06 -23.73
C THR A 749 -8.24 32.18 -23.95
N LEU A 750 -7.76 33.37 -24.32
CA LEU A 750 -8.61 34.50 -24.69
C LEU A 750 -8.62 34.67 -26.20
N VAL A 751 -9.81 34.72 -26.79
CA VAL A 751 -9.96 35.12 -28.18
C VAL A 751 -10.66 36.47 -28.24
N ASN A 752 -9.95 37.49 -28.74
CA ASN A 752 -10.40 38.89 -28.73
C ASN A 752 -10.75 39.41 -27.32
N GLY A 753 -9.99 38.99 -26.30
CA GLY A 753 -10.17 39.41 -24.90
C GLY A 753 -11.36 38.75 -24.18
N GLN A 754 -11.97 37.72 -24.76
CA GLN A 754 -13.03 36.92 -24.12
C GLN A 754 -12.62 35.45 -24.06
N VAL A 755 -12.99 34.78 -22.97
CA VAL A 755 -12.80 33.32 -22.84
C VAL A 755 -13.74 32.62 -23.81
N ARG A 756 -13.28 31.55 -24.45
CA ARG A 756 -14.13 30.66 -25.26
C ARG A 756 -14.56 29.43 -24.45
N ASP A 757 -15.16 29.72 -23.29
CA ASP A 757 -15.62 28.70 -22.35
C ASP A 757 -16.99 28.11 -22.73
N SER A 758 -17.58 28.49 -23.86
CA SER A 758 -18.82 27.92 -24.37
C SER A 758 -18.85 27.73 -25.87
N ALA A 759 -19.72 26.81 -26.31
CA ALA A 759 -20.07 26.59 -27.70
C ALA A 759 -21.59 26.46 -27.84
N SER A 760 -22.17 27.23 -28.76
CA SER A 760 -23.61 27.21 -29.07
C SER A 760 -23.88 26.51 -30.40
N PHE A 761 -24.99 25.78 -30.45
CA PHE A 761 -25.43 25.00 -31.59
C PHE A 761 -26.92 25.19 -31.82
N ASP A 762 -27.28 25.64 -33.01
CA ASP A 762 -28.70 25.78 -33.37
C ASP A 762 -29.25 24.44 -33.87
N TYR A 763 -30.46 24.11 -33.44
CA TYR A 763 -31.27 22.98 -33.92
C TYR A 763 -32.60 23.54 -34.39
N VAL A 764 -32.96 23.29 -35.66
CA VAL A 764 -34.18 23.84 -36.25
C VAL A 764 -35.20 22.73 -36.41
N PHE A 765 -36.35 22.89 -35.77
CA PHE A 765 -37.46 21.95 -35.79
C PHE A 765 -38.60 22.49 -36.67
N ASP A 766 -39.18 21.62 -37.50
CA ASP A 766 -40.39 21.93 -38.26
C ASP A 766 -41.61 21.76 -37.34
N ALA A 767 -42.20 22.88 -36.94
CA ALA A 767 -43.35 22.92 -36.06
C ALA A 767 -44.63 23.42 -36.74
N ALA A 768 -44.63 23.53 -38.08
CA ALA A 768 -45.73 24.10 -38.83
C ALA A 768 -47.05 23.32 -38.68
N GLU A 769 -46.96 22.02 -38.38
CA GLU A 769 -48.11 21.13 -38.18
C GLU A 769 -48.70 21.17 -36.75
N PHE A 770 -48.12 21.94 -35.82
CA PHE A 770 -48.49 21.97 -34.40
C PHE A 770 -49.00 23.33 -33.88
N PRO A 771 -49.87 24.08 -34.59
CA PRO A 771 -50.31 25.40 -34.15
C PRO A 771 -51.08 25.35 -32.82
N GLY A 772 -50.75 26.26 -31.90
CA GLY A 772 -51.37 26.33 -30.57
C GLY A 772 -50.88 25.28 -29.56
N GLU A 773 -50.00 24.37 -29.96
CA GLU A 773 -49.40 23.37 -29.07
C GLU A 773 -48.25 23.96 -28.26
N GLN A 774 -47.96 23.32 -27.11
CA GLN A 774 -46.73 23.55 -26.36
C GLN A 774 -45.70 22.52 -26.79
N ILE A 775 -44.54 23.00 -27.25
CA ILE A 775 -43.42 22.17 -27.64
C ILE A 775 -42.37 22.20 -26.52
N VAL A 776 -41.96 21.02 -26.10
CA VAL A 776 -40.87 20.78 -25.15
C VAL A 776 -39.65 20.33 -25.94
N VAL A 777 -38.56 21.09 -25.84
CA VAL A 777 -37.26 20.72 -26.41
C VAL A 777 -36.37 20.26 -25.28
N ASN A 778 -35.78 19.07 -25.42
CA ASN A 778 -34.85 18.50 -24.46
C ASN A 778 -33.46 18.40 -25.11
N ALA A 779 -32.43 18.73 -24.35
CA ALA A 779 -31.05 18.49 -24.74
C ALA A 779 -30.31 17.77 -23.60
N VAL A 780 -29.50 16.79 -23.97
CA VAL A 780 -28.61 16.05 -23.07
C VAL A 780 -27.21 16.09 -23.66
N PHE A 781 -26.22 16.44 -22.85
CA PHE A 781 -24.82 16.42 -23.23
C PHE A 781 -24.17 15.14 -22.71
N HIS A 782 -23.83 14.26 -23.63
CA HIS A 782 -23.35 12.91 -23.35
C HIS A 782 -21.83 12.82 -23.39
N PHE A 783 -21.28 11.91 -22.58
CA PHE A 783 -19.87 11.52 -22.64
C PHE A 783 -19.71 10.01 -22.75
N ARG A 784 -18.83 9.59 -23.65
CA ARG A 784 -18.32 8.22 -23.77
C ARG A 784 -16.81 8.25 -23.95
N HIS A 785 -16.10 7.50 -23.11
CA HIS A 785 -14.64 7.54 -23.03
C HIS A 785 -13.93 7.00 -24.28
N LEU A 786 -14.56 6.06 -25.01
CA LEU A 786 -14.05 5.44 -26.25
C LEU A 786 -15.21 5.14 -27.22
N PRO A 787 -15.09 5.43 -28.52
CA PRO A 787 -16.07 4.99 -29.52
C PRO A 787 -16.09 3.46 -29.70
N PRO A 788 -17.27 2.83 -29.92
CA PRO A 788 -17.36 1.39 -30.14
C PRO A 788 -16.61 0.91 -31.38
N TYR A 789 -16.67 1.65 -32.50
CA TYR A 789 -15.89 1.33 -33.69
C TYR A 789 -14.37 1.37 -33.46
N PHE A 790 -13.90 2.22 -32.54
CA PHE A 790 -12.49 2.31 -32.21
C PHE A 790 -12.03 1.04 -31.47
N VAL A 791 -12.84 0.56 -30.52
CA VAL A 791 -12.62 -0.72 -29.82
C VAL A 791 -12.61 -1.89 -30.82
N ARG A 792 -13.57 -1.94 -31.75
CA ARG A 792 -13.59 -2.98 -32.80
C ARG A 792 -12.41 -2.86 -33.77
N GLY A 793 -11.93 -1.66 -34.04
CA GLY A 793 -10.78 -1.42 -34.92
C GLY A 793 -9.46 -2.00 -34.42
N LEU A 794 -9.39 -2.41 -33.15
CA LEU A 794 -8.22 -3.00 -32.51
C LEU A 794 -8.33 -4.53 -32.32
N GLU A 795 -9.38 -5.17 -32.87
CA GLU A 795 -9.70 -6.59 -32.66
C GLU A 795 -8.50 -7.54 -32.85
N ASP A 796 -7.75 -7.35 -33.94
CA ASP A 796 -6.62 -8.22 -34.30
C ASP A 796 -5.42 -8.11 -33.34
N TYR A 797 -5.39 -7.09 -32.47
CA TYR A 797 -4.26 -6.77 -31.60
C TYR A 797 -4.57 -6.95 -30.11
N TYR A 798 -5.79 -7.35 -29.76
CA TYR A 798 -6.12 -7.63 -28.37
C TYR A 798 -5.40 -8.88 -27.83
N PRO A 799 -5.10 -8.92 -26.51
CA PRO A 799 -4.57 -10.12 -25.87
C PRO A 799 -5.47 -11.35 -26.06
N GLU A 800 -4.88 -12.54 -25.99
CA GLU A 800 -5.62 -13.80 -26.15
C GLU A 800 -6.79 -13.89 -25.15
N GLY A 801 -7.99 -14.16 -25.66
CA GLY A 801 -9.21 -14.27 -24.86
C GLY A 801 -9.99 -12.95 -24.67
N ILE A 802 -9.43 -11.81 -25.09
CA ILE A 802 -10.13 -10.52 -25.13
C ILE A 802 -10.70 -10.30 -26.53
N THR A 803 -11.96 -9.86 -26.61
CA THR A 803 -12.66 -9.52 -27.86
C THR A 803 -13.33 -8.16 -27.70
N PRO A 804 -13.60 -7.43 -28.80
CA PRO A 804 -14.37 -6.20 -28.74
C PRO A 804 -15.72 -6.38 -28.04
N GLU A 805 -16.45 -7.48 -28.30
CA GLU A 805 -17.75 -7.75 -27.68
C GLU A 805 -17.66 -7.92 -26.18
N ILE A 806 -16.54 -8.43 -25.66
CA ILE A 806 -16.29 -8.54 -24.22
C ILE A 806 -16.05 -7.16 -23.63
N LEU A 807 -15.19 -6.33 -24.26
CA LEU A 807 -14.87 -5.00 -23.76
C LEU A 807 -16.09 -4.06 -23.80
N LEU A 808 -16.89 -4.14 -24.86
CA LEU A 808 -18.06 -3.28 -25.03
C LEU A 808 -19.18 -3.57 -24.02
N GLN A 809 -19.21 -4.72 -23.36
CA GLN A 809 -20.22 -5.03 -22.33
C GLN A 809 -20.19 -4.07 -21.14
N ASN A 810 -19.00 -3.64 -20.74
CA ASN A 810 -18.81 -2.69 -19.63
C ASN A 810 -18.87 -1.23 -20.07
N MET A 811 -19.06 -0.97 -21.37
CA MET A 811 -19.15 0.39 -21.89
C MET A 811 -20.40 1.10 -21.37
N THR A 812 -20.18 2.30 -20.84
CA THR A 812 -21.22 3.19 -20.34
C THR A 812 -21.17 4.55 -21.02
N VAL A 813 -22.31 5.22 -21.02
CA VAL A 813 -22.47 6.63 -21.38
C VAL A 813 -22.88 7.38 -20.12
N ILE A 814 -22.36 8.60 -19.95
CA ILE A 814 -22.67 9.48 -18.83
C ILE A 814 -23.34 10.74 -19.37
N ASP A 815 -24.49 11.07 -18.81
CA ASP A 815 -25.20 12.32 -19.06
C ASP A 815 -24.52 13.40 -18.23
N MET A 816 -23.69 14.23 -18.87
CA MET A 816 -22.92 15.28 -18.18
C MET A 816 -23.84 16.41 -17.71
N ALA A 817 -24.73 16.86 -18.58
CA ALA A 817 -25.63 17.96 -18.32
C ALA A 817 -26.92 17.79 -19.13
N GLU A 818 -28.03 18.29 -18.59
CA GLU A 818 -29.36 18.21 -19.18
C GLU A 818 -30.02 19.58 -19.11
N ALA A 819 -30.79 19.91 -20.14
CA ALA A 819 -31.59 21.11 -20.18
C ALA A 819 -32.90 20.87 -20.94
N SER A 820 -33.95 21.59 -20.55
CA SER A 820 -35.23 21.56 -21.24
C SER A 820 -35.78 22.97 -21.41
N GLY A 821 -36.31 23.26 -22.59
CA GLY A 821 -37.03 24.49 -22.91
C GLY A 821 -38.48 24.19 -23.29
N ILE A 822 -39.40 25.13 -23.03
CA ILE A 822 -40.79 25.01 -23.45
C ILE A 822 -41.19 26.29 -24.18
N ILE A 823 -41.83 26.14 -25.34
CA ILE A 823 -42.39 27.25 -26.12
C ILE A 823 -43.84 26.96 -26.50
N LEU A 824 -44.70 27.96 -26.38
CA LEU A 824 -46.09 27.90 -26.86
C LEU A 824 -46.15 28.48 -28.26
N LEU A 825 -46.66 27.70 -29.20
CA LEU A 825 -46.85 28.17 -30.58
C LEU A 825 -48.08 29.08 -30.69
N PRO A 826 -47.98 30.20 -31.41
CA PRO A 826 -49.04 31.22 -31.50
C PRO A 826 -50.28 30.79 -32.29
#